data_AF-A0A2N9EAC8-F1
#
_entry.id   AF-A0A2N9EAC8-F1
#
_cell.length_a   1.000
_cell.length_b   1.000
_cell.length_c   1.000
_cell.angle_alpha   90.00
_cell.angle_beta   90.00
_cell.angle_gamma   90.00
#
_symmetry.space_group_name_H-M   'P 1'
#
loop_
_entity.id
_entity.type
_entity.pdbx_description
1 polymer ?
#
loop_
_entity_poly.entity_id
_entity_poly.type
_entity_poly.pdbx_seq_one_letter_code
_entity_poly.pdbx_strand_id
1 'polypeptide(L)'
;MLRTSQVWNEITENWQPRGTWLFLELIEEYEQETHLGVSVKQIWYDLRDKTCFDKIKEWTCMMRDLWKGLVLQVINENLNIILKDVFKVLECSGGLFQETNGALELARTDVGVDISSEADLANALAIVLVENSFCSDICEDLGLHFGDRELGSAFGDHRSLTVDQEKFAMDEFISTFDVNILADSDVRIWACILEIANWDQLLEITDLSLILAPQEATLSSMVMNSWGLRDEFYLEVRISWYQTQPHGSLAGPLCHDHERSNLLQFKESFVINQSASSYPWAYPKVASWTLEGNNSDCCSWDGVECDEVTGHVIGLDLNSSCLYGSINSNSSLFHLVHLQRLNLADNHFNYSQIPFTVSNLSKLTYLDLSSSMFSSQIPLQVSQLSQLSSLSLSSNHYMELKKPSLRSLVENLTHLEKLDLSGVNIISLVPNILANLSSLKFLHLPDCGLYGEFPIGIFKLPNLRVLDVQYNKGLTGYLPDFQRGTPLEEMLLTNTSFSGKLHASIGNLGSLTKIETWNCNFSGSIPSSIGNLTHLNFLSLTGNTFEDRIPSSLGNLIQLSFLYLDFNKLTGPIPSELANLTQLTHLFLHYNLVSGQIPSGLANLTQLTHLFLDYNLVSGQIPFGLTNLTQLTVLNLADNNLVGQIPSSIINLKNLEFLDLSGNNFSGTMEFNKFVKLKKLTSLHLSFNRVSLHISETSGNTTLQKFQELGLCLCNLSKFPAFLANQDELQWLDLGDNNFHGQVPGWFWNVSKESLEVINLSNNFLTSLGQHPILLPWTRLAILDLRSNKLQGSLPIPSFSTLRYDVSNNSFSGKIPELICNMSSLEVLDLSNNNLSGSLPQCLHNFGDSLLILDIRRNKFEGRIPQTWTKGSKLLVINFSQNKFQGWLPRSLAECIMLKALDLSNNQFNDIFPSWLGNLPNLKVLILRSNKFYGPIKTPKANYKFPSLQIIDLSYNSFTGRLPLKFFQNSSSLRLDRAEHLKYIQVYSSFDLQNKYQNYRWDLEYSYSMIMTNKGVDTVYSKVQEFFTAVDFSSNQFVGDISESIGNLIGIRLLNLSNNILTGCIPPCLGKLAKLESLDLSQNKLSGEIPQQLTQLTFLESFNVSHNNLVGPIPHGKQFDTFQSSSFEGNSGLYGRPLTKKCENTDTLPSPPPSSSQDLCSPLQFGWKIVVIGYGFGLVVGGTIGHIVTARNHDWLMKTFRMRQLVKRKAG
;
A
#
# COMPACT_ATOMS: atom_id res chain seq x y z
N MET A 1 2.86 72.84 -17.28
CA MET A 1 1.91 72.36 -18.32
C MET A 1 1.63 70.90 -17.95
N LEU A 2 0.41 70.42 -17.66
CA LEU A 2 -0.95 70.76 -18.10
C LEU A 2 -1.21 70.35 -19.57
N ARG A 3 -2.28 69.56 -19.81
CA ARG A 3 -2.76 68.97 -21.10
C ARG A 3 -1.94 67.78 -21.65
N THR A 4 -2.50 66.80 -22.37
CA THR A 4 -3.91 66.42 -22.74
C THR A 4 -3.96 64.90 -22.97
N SER A 5 -4.90 64.15 -22.38
CA SER A 5 -6.21 63.71 -22.93
C SER A 5 -6.19 62.72 -24.10
N GLN A 6 -7.20 61.84 -24.11
CA GLN A 6 -7.58 61.01 -25.25
C GLN A 6 -7.82 61.86 -26.52
N VAL A 7 -7.56 61.28 -27.70
CA VAL A 7 -8.50 61.08 -28.83
C VAL A 7 -7.71 60.61 -30.06
N TRP A 8 -7.98 59.38 -30.51
CA TRP A 8 -7.97 58.83 -31.88
C TRP A 8 -8.33 57.31 -31.71
N ASN A 9 -9.27 56.70 -32.43
CA ASN A 9 -9.22 56.31 -33.86
C ASN A 9 -7.89 55.56 -34.15
N GLU A 10 -7.85 54.28 -34.54
CA GLU A 10 -8.52 53.63 -35.66
C GLU A 10 -8.15 52.11 -35.69
N ILE A 11 -8.77 51.32 -36.58
CA ILE A 11 -8.34 49.98 -37.05
C ILE A 11 -8.37 48.87 -35.96
N THR A 12 -9.45 48.10 -35.82
CA THR A 12 -9.80 46.86 -36.59
C THR A 12 -8.67 45.82 -36.56
N GLU A 13 -8.76 44.78 -35.74
CA GLU A 13 -9.44 43.49 -36.03
C GLU A 13 -8.67 42.51 -36.94
N ASN A 14 -8.82 41.22 -36.61
CA ASN A 14 -8.76 40.04 -37.46
C ASN A 14 -7.42 39.32 -37.80
N TRP A 15 -7.45 38.02 -37.46
CA TRP A 15 -6.88 36.84 -38.13
C TRP A 15 -5.58 36.15 -37.63
N GLN A 16 -5.70 34.82 -37.60
CA GLN A 16 -4.69 33.75 -37.51
C GLN A 16 -4.00 33.53 -38.89
N PRO A 17 -2.97 32.65 -39.11
CA PRO A 17 -2.80 31.31 -38.48
C PRO A 17 -1.37 30.69 -38.35
N ARG A 18 -1.33 29.45 -37.81
CA ARG A 18 -0.41 28.31 -38.09
C ARG A 18 1.13 28.45 -38.03
N GLY A 19 1.80 27.41 -37.51
CA GLY A 19 3.16 27.03 -37.91
C GLY A 19 3.99 26.35 -36.81
N THR A 20 4.53 25.16 -37.08
CA THR A 20 5.53 24.45 -36.25
C THR A 20 6.75 24.12 -37.11
N TRP A 21 7.98 24.24 -36.56
CA TRP A 21 9.01 23.18 -36.50
C TRP A 21 10.40 23.71 -36.10
N LEU A 22 11.28 22.73 -35.80
CA LEU A 22 12.73 22.75 -35.64
C LEU A 22 13.35 23.29 -34.33
N PHE A 23 14.53 22.73 -34.09
CA PHE A 23 15.35 22.73 -32.89
C PHE A 23 16.78 22.43 -33.40
N LEU A 24 17.79 23.22 -33.04
CA LEU A 24 19.23 22.86 -32.93
C LEU A 24 20.11 24.10 -32.71
N GLU A 25 21.33 23.84 -32.22
CA GLU A 25 22.56 24.66 -32.23
C GLU A 25 22.46 26.11 -31.68
N LEU A 26 22.90 26.37 -30.44
CA LEU A 26 24.29 26.47 -29.95
C LEU A 26 25.01 27.79 -30.32
N ILE A 27 24.93 28.73 -29.36
CA ILE A 27 26.04 29.46 -28.69
C ILE A 27 27.09 30.20 -29.55
N GLU A 28 27.51 31.35 -29.00
CA GLU A 28 28.63 32.23 -29.42
C GLU A 28 28.46 33.02 -30.73
N GLU A 29 28.29 34.35 -30.57
CA GLU A 29 29.37 35.28 -30.91
C GLU A 29 29.26 36.63 -30.15
N TYR A 30 30.43 37.16 -29.78
CA TYR A 30 30.79 38.55 -29.44
C TYR A 30 30.12 39.33 -28.28
N GLU A 31 30.93 39.55 -27.23
CA GLU A 31 30.96 40.77 -26.43
C GLU A 31 31.56 41.95 -27.23
N GLN A 32 31.25 43.21 -26.87
CA GLN A 32 32.28 44.25 -26.77
C GLN A 32 31.84 45.50 -25.98
N GLU A 33 32.78 46.02 -25.17
CA GLU A 33 32.82 47.36 -24.53
C GLU A 33 31.66 47.76 -23.57
N THR A 34 31.87 48.23 -22.33
CA THR A 34 33.07 48.82 -21.71
C THR A 34 33.36 48.32 -20.27
N HIS A 35 34.64 48.13 -19.97
CA HIS A 35 35.38 48.14 -18.68
C HIS A 35 34.66 48.56 -17.37
N LEU A 36 34.98 48.04 -16.17
CA LEU A 36 36.00 47.06 -15.72
C LEU A 36 35.67 46.56 -14.28
N GLY A 37 35.96 45.30 -13.91
CA GLY A 37 36.07 44.89 -12.50
C GLY A 37 35.15 43.75 -11.99
N VAL A 38 35.50 42.51 -12.36
CA VAL A 38 35.11 41.18 -11.80
C VAL A 38 34.72 41.20 -10.30
N SER A 39 33.71 40.45 -9.79
CA SER A 39 33.08 39.20 -10.29
C SER A 39 31.54 39.22 -10.23
N VAL A 40 30.88 38.33 -10.98
CA VAL A 40 29.43 38.37 -11.27
C VAL A 40 28.76 37.00 -11.09
N LYS A 41 27.58 37.00 -10.44
CA LYS A 41 26.53 35.95 -10.40
C LYS A 41 27.00 34.47 -10.23
N GLN A 42 26.92 33.96 -9.00
CA GLN A 42 26.53 32.55 -8.77
C GLN A 42 25.04 32.46 -8.41
N ILE A 43 24.20 32.75 -9.41
CA ILE A 43 22.82 32.27 -9.61
C ILE A 43 22.02 31.94 -8.32
N TRP A 44 21.72 32.97 -7.53
CA TRP A 44 20.64 32.94 -6.53
C TRP A 44 19.88 34.27 -6.59
N TYR A 45 18.54 34.18 -6.57
CA TYR A 45 17.60 35.24 -6.96
C TYR A 45 17.71 35.66 -8.47
N ASP A 46 16.62 35.87 -9.22
CA ASP A 46 15.22 36.02 -8.82
C ASP A 46 14.19 35.37 -9.77
N LEU A 47 13.22 34.70 -9.13
CA LEU A 47 11.76 34.78 -9.36
C LEU A 47 11.12 34.50 -10.76
N ARG A 48 10.46 33.32 -10.82
CA ARG A 48 8.99 33.14 -10.65
C ARG A 48 7.99 33.63 -11.73
N ASP A 49 6.99 32.77 -11.97
CA ASP A 49 5.66 33.00 -12.60
C ASP A 49 5.65 33.39 -14.10
N LYS A 50 5.24 32.51 -15.00
CA LYS A 50 3.85 32.08 -15.36
C LYS A 50 3.08 33.09 -16.22
N THR A 51 2.97 32.81 -17.53
CA THR A 51 1.88 33.28 -18.43
C THR A 51 1.67 32.34 -19.63
N CYS A 52 1.41 31.05 -19.41
CA CYS A 52 0.97 30.15 -20.49
C CYS A 52 0.15 28.92 -20.01
N PHE A 53 -0.93 29.14 -19.24
CA PHE A 53 -1.85 28.07 -18.84
C PHE A 53 -3.24 28.15 -19.51
N ASP A 54 -3.52 29.23 -20.26
CA ASP A 54 -4.84 29.54 -20.83
C ASP A 54 -5.02 29.15 -22.32
N LYS A 55 -4.17 28.26 -22.86
CA LYS A 55 -4.30 27.75 -24.24
C LYS A 55 -4.56 26.24 -24.39
N ILE A 56 -4.57 25.48 -23.30
CA ILE A 56 -4.97 24.06 -23.30
C ILE A 56 -6.37 23.92 -22.69
N LYS A 57 -7.33 24.70 -23.21
CA LYS A 57 -8.72 24.72 -22.73
C LYS A 57 -9.79 24.68 -23.83
N GLU A 58 -9.40 24.80 -25.11
CA GLU A 58 -10.35 24.83 -26.24
C GLU A 58 -10.26 23.60 -27.17
N TRP A 59 -9.31 22.67 -26.97
CA TRP A 59 -9.17 21.48 -27.83
C TRP A 59 -10.00 20.27 -27.40
N THR A 60 -10.52 20.24 -26.18
CA THR A 60 -11.37 19.14 -25.66
C THR A 60 -12.88 19.34 -25.88
N CYS A 61 -13.30 20.46 -26.50
CA CYS A 61 -14.72 20.76 -26.77
C CYS A 61 -15.19 20.49 -28.21
N MET A 62 -14.37 19.84 -29.07
CA MET A 62 -14.73 19.57 -30.47
C MET A 62 -14.97 18.09 -30.84
N MET A 63 -14.83 17.16 -29.88
CA MET A 63 -14.94 15.70 -30.12
C MET A 63 -15.89 15.00 -29.13
N ARG A 64 -17.02 15.64 -28.78
CA ARG A 64 -18.08 15.01 -27.95
C ARG A 64 -19.50 15.17 -28.49
N ASP A 65 -19.80 16.24 -29.22
CA ASP A 65 -21.17 16.54 -29.68
C ASP A 65 -21.49 16.10 -31.12
N LEU A 66 -20.61 15.30 -31.75
CA LEU A 66 -20.78 14.82 -33.13
C LEU A 66 -21.26 13.35 -33.25
N TRP A 67 -21.64 12.70 -32.14
CA TRP A 67 -22.24 11.35 -32.13
C TRP A 67 -23.45 11.22 -31.19
N LYS A 68 -24.23 12.30 -31.05
CA LYS A 68 -25.56 12.30 -30.40
C LYS A 68 -26.61 12.99 -31.28
N GLY A 69 -27.04 12.32 -32.35
CA GLY A 69 -27.99 12.88 -33.33
C GLY A 69 -28.79 11.89 -34.18
N LEU A 70 -28.58 10.58 -34.02
CA LEU A 70 -29.30 9.50 -34.70
C LEU A 70 -29.53 8.36 -33.67
N VAL A 71 -30.70 7.74 -33.50
CA VAL A 71 -32.06 8.01 -34.03
C VAL A 71 -33.06 7.83 -32.88
N LEU A 72 -34.14 8.63 -32.83
CA LEU A 72 -35.25 8.44 -31.90
C LEU A 72 -36.58 8.19 -32.64
N GLN A 73 -36.66 6.99 -33.23
CA GLN A 73 -37.83 6.30 -33.78
C GLN A 73 -37.37 4.83 -33.87
N VAL A 74 -38.13 3.83 -33.41
CA VAL A 74 -39.56 3.58 -33.66
C VAL A 74 -40.28 3.09 -32.39
N ILE A 75 -41.43 3.72 -32.08
CA ILE A 75 -42.70 3.17 -31.53
C ILE A 75 -42.56 2.12 -30.39
N ASN A 76 -42.94 2.32 -29.11
CA ASN A 76 -44.09 3.01 -28.47
C ASN A 76 -45.48 2.41 -28.76
N GLU A 77 -45.90 1.38 -28.00
CA GLU A 77 -47.29 1.20 -27.59
C GLU A 77 -47.48 0.19 -26.43
N ASN A 78 -48.18 0.62 -25.37
CA ASN A 78 -49.00 -0.16 -24.41
C ASN A 78 -48.42 -1.37 -23.62
N LEU A 79 -49.23 -1.84 -22.64
CA LEU A 79 -48.99 -2.92 -21.66
C LEU A 79 -47.87 -2.65 -20.62
N ASN A 80 -48.03 -2.71 -19.28
CA ASN A 80 -49.09 -3.23 -18.39
C ASN A 80 -49.47 -4.70 -18.64
N ILE A 81 -49.26 -5.58 -17.64
CA ILE A 81 -49.15 -7.07 -17.75
C ILE A 81 -47.73 -7.40 -18.25
N ILE A 82 -46.75 -7.85 -17.43
CA ILE A 82 -46.75 -8.38 -16.05
C ILE A 82 -45.63 -7.60 -15.29
N LEU A 83 -45.90 -6.88 -14.19
CA LEU A 83 -45.95 -7.41 -12.81
C LEU A 83 -46.98 -6.65 -11.96
N LYS A 84 -48.23 -6.56 -12.43
CA LYS A 84 -49.32 -5.94 -11.66
C LYS A 84 -50.04 -6.91 -10.71
N ASP A 85 -49.70 -8.19 -10.81
CA ASP A 85 -50.47 -9.31 -10.25
C ASP A 85 -49.88 -9.89 -8.94
N VAL A 86 -48.84 -9.27 -8.38
CA VAL A 86 -48.23 -9.67 -7.09
C VAL A 86 -48.55 -8.68 -5.96
N PHE A 87 -48.91 -7.43 -6.28
CA PHE A 87 -49.19 -6.38 -5.29
C PHE A 87 -50.63 -5.83 -5.36
N LYS A 88 -51.62 -6.67 -5.72
CA LYS A 88 -53.02 -6.41 -5.32
C LYS A 88 -53.89 -7.60 -4.96
N VAL A 89 -53.27 -8.66 -4.45
CA VAL A 89 -53.86 -9.63 -3.51
C VAL A 89 -52.79 -9.83 -2.43
N LEU A 90 -52.83 -9.14 -1.29
CA LEU A 90 -53.96 -8.97 -0.38
C LEU A 90 -54.19 -7.51 0.06
N GLU A 91 -55.46 -7.09 0.11
CA GLU A 91 -55.92 -5.89 0.83
C GLU A 91 -57.17 -6.27 1.66
N CYS A 92 -56.96 -6.82 2.87
CA CYS A 92 -58.03 -7.11 3.83
C CYS A 92 -57.50 -7.07 5.28
N SER A 93 -58.24 -6.36 6.15
CA SER A 93 -58.31 -6.50 7.62
C SER A 93 -57.06 -6.93 8.40
N GLY A 94 -56.50 -6.01 9.20
CA GLY A 94 -55.54 -6.38 10.25
C GLY A 94 -56.18 -7.18 11.39
N GLY A 95 -55.43 -8.13 11.95
CA GLY A 95 -55.81 -8.95 13.10
C GLY A 95 -54.81 -10.09 13.29
N LEU A 96 -54.44 -10.38 14.54
CA LEU A 96 -53.38 -11.34 14.97
C LEU A 96 -51.97 -10.85 14.55
N PHE A 97 -50.96 -10.76 15.42
CA PHE A 97 -50.83 -11.20 16.82
C PHE A 97 -50.80 -12.73 17.02
N GLN A 98 -50.31 -13.48 16.02
CA GLN A 98 -49.89 -14.89 16.20
C GLN A 98 -49.02 -15.39 15.03
N GLU A 99 -47.71 -15.06 15.00
CA GLU A 99 -46.73 -15.88 14.25
C GLU A 99 -45.24 -15.72 14.64
N THR A 100 -44.95 -15.16 15.82
CA THR A 100 -43.57 -15.18 16.39
C THR A 100 -43.12 -16.56 16.88
N ASN A 101 -43.92 -17.61 16.71
CA ASN A 101 -43.54 -18.99 17.07
C ASN A 101 -42.84 -19.76 15.94
N GLY A 102 -43.02 -19.39 14.67
CA GLY A 102 -42.41 -20.14 13.55
C GLY A 102 -40.88 -20.05 13.51
N ALA A 103 -40.33 -18.85 13.74
CA ALA A 103 -38.88 -18.64 13.83
C ALA A 103 -38.26 -19.21 15.13
N LEU A 104 -39.08 -19.51 16.14
CA LEU A 104 -38.66 -20.00 17.46
C LEU A 104 -38.65 -21.54 17.56
N GLU A 105 -39.25 -22.25 16.60
CA GLU A 105 -39.11 -23.71 16.47
C GLU A 105 -37.84 -24.12 15.71
N LEU A 106 -37.42 -23.36 14.68
CA LEU A 106 -36.14 -23.60 13.99
C LEU A 106 -34.91 -23.36 14.88
N ALA A 107 -35.03 -22.49 15.89
CA ALA A 107 -34.02 -22.33 16.94
C ALA A 107 -34.04 -23.44 18.01
N ARG A 108 -35.01 -24.35 17.98
CA ARG A 108 -35.24 -25.37 19.03
C ARG A 108 -34.87 -26.80 18.66
N THR A 109 -34.44 -27.06 17.42
CA THR A 109 -34.17 -28.44 16.94
C THR A 109 -32.71 -28.78 16.64
N ASP A 110 -31.80 -27.81 16.50
CA ASP A 110 -30.38 -28.10 16.15
C ASP A 110 -29.31 -27.59 17.15
N VAL A 111 -29.68 -26.77 18.16
CA VAL A 111 -28.77 -26.42 19.27
C VAL A 111 -29.50 -26.52 20.61
N GLY A 112 -29.12 -27.51 21.43
CA GLY A 112 -29.78 -27.80 22.71
C GLY A 112 -29.40 -26.85 23.84
N VAL A 113 -29.92 -25.63 23.82
CA VAL A 113 -29.76 -24.62 24.90
C VAL A 113 -31.14 -24.10 25.33
N ASP A 114 -31.40 -24.09 26.63
CA ASP A 114 -32.69 -23.67 27.20
C ASP A 114 -32.65 -22.19 27.59
N ILE A 115 -33.34 -21.35 26.82
CA ILE A 115 -33.33 -19.89 26.92
C ILE A 115 -34.34 -19.44 27.98
N SER A 116 -33.89 -18.79 29.06
CA SER A 116 -34.74 -18.49 30.23
C SER A 116 -34.68 -17.04 30.74
N SER A 117 -33.87 -16.17 30.13
CA SER A 117 -33.75 -14.76 30.49
C SER A 117 -33.59 -13.82 29.28
N GLU A 118 -33.83 -12.52 29.46
CA GLU A 118 -33.57 -11.50 28.41
C GLU A 118 -32.08 -11.39 28.04
N ALA A 119 -31.16 -11.77 28.94
CA ALA A 119 -29.73 -11.81 28.66
C ALA A 119 -29.35 -12.88 27.61
N ASP A 120 -30.08 -13.99 27.58
CA ASP A 120 -29.87 -15.07 26.61
C ASP A 120 -30.29 -14.64 25.19
N LEU A 121 -31.35 -13.83 25.08
CA LEU A 121 -31.82 -13.25 23.82
C LEU A 121 -30.84 -12.18 23.29
N ALA A 122 -30.22 -11.39 24.18
CA ALA A 122 -29.16 -10.46 23.82
C ALA A 122 -27.91 -11.18 23.27
N ASN A 123 -27.52 -12.31 23.87
CA ASN A 123 -26.43 -13.15 23.36
C ASN A 123 -26.74 -13.75 21.97
N ALA A 124 -27.98 -14.15 21.71
CA ALA A 124 -28.39 -14.64 20.38
C ALA A 124 -28.28 -13.56 19.29
N LEU A 125 -28.62 -12.30 19.62
CA LEU A 125 -28.46 -11.15 18.72
C LEU A 125 -26.99 -10.76 18.51
N ALA A 126 -26.14 -10.92 19.53
CA ALA A 126 -24.70 -10.66 19.41
C ALA A 126 -24.01 -11.57 18.39
N ILE A 127 -24.42 -12.84 18.28
CA ILE A 127 -23.83 -13.82 17.35
C ILE A 127 -24.00 -13.39 15.88
N VAL A 128 -25.11 -12.73 15.53
CA VAL A 128 -25.41 -12.29 14.15
C VAL A 128 -24.62 -11.01 13.76
N LEU A 129 -24.09 -10.26 14.74
CA LEU A 129 -23.33 -9.02 14.50
C LEU A 129 -21.82 -9.24 14.37
N VAL A 130 -21.33 -10.48 14.46
CA VAL A 130 -19.89 -10.83 14.40
C VAL A 130 -19.38 -11.03 12.96
N GLU A 131 -20.23 -11.00 11.94
CA GLU A 131 -19.88 -11.30 10.54
C GLU A 131 -18.98 -10.25 9.82
N ASN A 132 -18.41 -9.27 10.52
CA ASN A 132 -17.36 -8.39 9.98
C ASN A 132 -16.24 -8.17 11.01
N SER A 133 -14.98 -8.25 10.56
CA SER A 133 -13.79 -8.29 11.40
C SER A 133 -13.36 -6.90 11.94
N PHE A 134 -14.07 -6.39 12.95
CA PHE A 134 -13.66 -5.25 13.78
C PHE A 134 -14.18 -5.43 15.22
N CYS A 135 -13.40 -6.04 16.12
CA CYS A 135 -13.88 -6.30 17.49
C CYS A 135 -12.79 -6.39 18.58
N SER A 136 -12.07 -5.28 18.80
CA SER A 136 -11.68 -4.87 20.16
C SER A 136 -12.42 -3.60 20.62
N ASP A 137 -12.82 -2.74 19.68
CA ASP A 137 -13.45 -1.44 19.95
C ASP A 137 -14.85 -1.52 20.63
N ILE A 138 -15.63 -2.60 20.40
CA ILE A 138 -17.04 -2.68 20.85
C ILE A 138 -17.19 -2.87 22.38
N CYS A 139 -16.11 -3.27 23.08
CA CYS A 139 -16.16 -3.42 24.54
C CYS A 139 -16.22 -2.09 25.32
N GLU A 140 -15.76 -0.97 24.73
CA GLU A 140 -15.89 0.36 25.37
C GLU A 140 -17.30 0.97 25.15
N ASP A 141 -17.94 0.71 24.01
CA ASP A 141 -19.25 1.26 23.63
C ASP A 141 -20.43 0.79 24.52
N LEU A 142 -20.21 -0.17 25.42
CA LEU A 142 -21.24 -0.73 26.32
C LEU A 142 -21.14 -0.30 27.80
N GLY A 143 -20.12 0.46 28.20
CA GLY A 143 -20.13 1.24 29.45
C GLY A 143 -20.23 0.49 30.79
N LEU A 144 -19.70 -0.75 30.90
CA LEU A 144 -19.77 -1.55 32.12
C LEU A 144 -18.55 -1.35 33.04
N HIS A 145 -18.74 -0.73 34.21
CA HIS A 145 -17.70 -0.56 35.23
C HIS A 145 -17.64 -1.72 36.25
N PHE A 146 -16.42 -2.17 36.57
CA PHE A 146 -16.08 -2.88 37.81
C PHE A 146 -14.82 -2.27 38.44
N GLY A 147 -14.77 -2.15 39.78
CA GLY A 147 -13.85 -1.25 40.48
C GLY A 147 -12.76 -1.89 41.34
N ASP A 148 -11.89 -1.03 41.89
CA ASP A 148 -10.62 -1.36 42.55
C ASP A 148 -10.70 -2.17 43.86
N ARG A 149 -9.57 -2.82 44.20
CA ARG A 149 -9.07 -2.92 45.59
C ARG A 149 -7.56 -3.14 45.68
N GLU A 150 -6.95 -2.56 46.70
CA GLU A 150 -5.50 -2.58 46.98
C GLU A 150 -5.07 -3.74 47.89
N LEU A 151 -3.74 -3.99 47.93
CA LEU A 151 -2.86 -4.52 49.01
C LEU A 151 -1.74 -5.37 48.37
N GLY A 152 -0.43 -5.22 48.66
CA GLY A 152 0.29 -4.23 49.45
C GLY A 152 1.76 -4.64 49.65
N SER A 153 2.66 -3.64 49.65
CA SER A 153 3.90 -3.47 50.46
C SER A 153 4.56 -4.67 51.20
N ALA A 154 5.89 -4.80 51.41
CA ALA A 154 6.94 -3.77 51.53
C ALA A 154 8.37 -4.39 51.56
N PHE A 155 9.40 -3.51 51.52
CA PHE A 155 10.83 -3.73 51.83
C PHE A 155 11.64 -4.73 50.96
N GLY A 156 12.92 -4.46 50.64
CA GLY A 156 13.72 -3.26 50.91
C GLY A 156 15.18 -3.36 50.44
N ASP A 157 15.82 -2.18 50.38
CA ASP A 157 17.27 -1.85 50.40
C ASP A 157 18.34 -2.96 50.59
N HIS A 158 19.58 -2.85 50.07
CA HIS A 158 20.40 -1.63 49.92
C HIS A 158 21.71 -1.87 49.09
N ARG A 159 22.37 -0.79 48.63
CA ARG A 159 23.85 -0.61 48.42
C ARG A 159 24.57 -1.42 47.30
N SER A 160 25.17 -0.80 46.26
CA SER A 160 26.39 0.09 46.16
C SER A 160 27.71 -0.70 46.08
N LEU A 161 28.79 -0.33 45.35
CA LEU A 161 29.28 0.94 44.75
C LEU A 161 30.01 0.62 43.40
N THR A 162 29.68 1.24 42.26
CA THR A 162 30.35 2.40 41.55
C THR A 162 31.70 2.18 40.84
N VAL A 163 31.83 2.80 39.63
CA VAL A 163 33.03 3.56 39.13
C VAL A 163 34.29 2.74 38.75
N ASP A 164 35.00 2.94 37.63
CA ASP A 164 34.91 3.79 36.40
C ASP A 164 36.01 3.30 35.40
N GLN A 165 36.28 3.82 34.17
CA GLN A 165 35.80 5.00 33.41
C GLN A 165 35.89 4.77 31.86
N GLU A 166 35.73 5.85 31.11
CA GLU A 166 35.99 6.13 29.68
C GLU A 166 37.48 5.91 29.24
N LYS A 167 37.93 6.01 27.97
CA LYS A 167 37.44 6.60 26.68
C LYS A 167 38.17 5.84 25.51
N PHE A 168 38.26 6.18 24.22
CA PHE A 168 37.98 7.28 23.25
C PHE A 168 37.69 6.53 21.89
N ALA A 169 36.83 6.90 20.93
CA ALA A 169 36.85 8.02 19.96
C ALA A 169 38.21 8.20 19.22
N MET A 170 38.35 8.61 17.94
CA MET A 170 37.47 9.01 16.81
C MET A 170 38.38 9.05 15.53
N ASP A 171 37.97 9.16 14.26
CA ASP A 171 36.66 9.27 13.57
C ASP A 171 36.43 8.02 12.65
N GLU A 172 36.07 7.94 11.35
CA GLU A 172 35.71 8.86 10.23
C GLU A 172 34.80 8.10 9.20
N PHE A 173 34.11 8.80 8.28
CA PHE A 173 32.93 8.27 7.54
C PHE A 173 32.81 8.75 6.07
N ILE A 174 33.30 7.99 5.07
CA ILE A 174 32.91 8.11 3.64
C ILE A 174 32.95 6.75 2.91
N SER A 175 31.85 6.00 2.90
CA SER A 175 31.50 5.04 1.81
C SER A 175 30.17 4.30 2.07
N THR A 176 29.03 4.90 1.70
CA THR A 176 27.76 4.14 1.58
C THR A 176 26.77 4.77 0.60
N PHE A 177 27.19 4.91 -0.66
CA PHE A 177 26.32 4.52 -1.77
C PHE A 177 26.96 3.29 -2.39
N ASP A 178 26.34 2.13 -2.19
CA ASP A 178 26.72 0.91 -2.88
C ASP A 178 25.45 0.20 -3.38
N VAL A 179 25.54 -0.36 -4.59
CA VAL A 179 24.39 -0.87 -5.35
C VAL A 179 24.42 -2.39 -5.27
N ASN A 180 24.10 -2.91 -4.07
CA ASN A 180 24.14 -4.33 -3.76
C ASN A 180 22.84 -4.84 -3.12
N ILE A 181 21.71 -4.59 -3.80
CA ILE A 181 20.45 -5.34 -3.61
C ILE A 181 19.96 -5.79 -5.00
N LEU A 182 20.62 -6.81 -5.55
CA LEU A 182 20.15 -7.71 -6.62
C LEU A 182 21.18 -8.85 -6.85
N ALA A 183 21.74 -9.42 -5.77
CA ALA A 183 22.89 -10.33 -5.85
C ALA A 183 23.05 -11.40 -4.73
N ASP A 184 22.02 -11.72 -3.93
CA ASP A 184 21.98 -12.98 -3.14
C ASP A 184 20.53 -13.44 -2.97
N SER A 185 20.00 -14.14 -3.98
CA SER A 185 18.64 -14.72 -3.95
C SER A 185 18.51 -16.03 -4.73
N ASP A 186 19.61 -16.61 -5.24
CA ASP A 186 19.54 -17.83 -6.08
C ASP A 186 20.78 -18.76 -5.99
N VAL A 187 21.49 -18.76 -4.85
CA VAL A 187 22.62 -19.70 -4.60
C VAL A 187 22.49 -20.47 -3.27
N ARG A 188 21.60 -20.06 -2.35
CA ARG A 188 21.51 -20.64 -0.99
C ARG A 188 20.45 -21.74 -0.80
N ILE A 189 19.97 -22.38 -1.87
CA ILE A 189 19.09 -23.58 -1.79
C ILE A 189 19.77 -24.85 -2.35
N TRP A 190 21.11 -24.86 -2.47
CA TRP A 190 21.90 -26.09 -2.71
C TRP A 190 23.04 -26.31 -1.69
N ALA A 191 22.87 -25.79 -0.47
CA ALA A 191 23.82 -25.93 0.64
C ALA A 191 23.24 -26.68 1.87
N CYS A 192 22.22 -27.53 1.68
CA CYS A 192 21.62 -28.36 2.75
C CYS A 192 21.13 -29.74 2.24
N ILE A 193 22.05 -30.59 1.78
CA ILE A 193 22.10 -32.07 1.99
C ILE A 193 23.37 -32.58 1.29
N LEU A 194 24.50 -32.55 2.01
CA LEU A 194 25.65 -33.43 1.73
C LEU A 194 26.60 -33.57 2.95
N GLU A 195 26.04 -33.62 4.15
CA GLU A 195 26.75 -34.04 5.36
C GLU A 195 25.92 -35.08 6.14
N ILE A 196 26.62 -35.92 6.90
CA ILE A 196 26.09 -37.02 7.73
C ILE A 196 25.40 -38.16 6.94
N ALA A 197 26.16 -38.75 6.01
CA ALA A 197 26.11 -40.20 5.77
C ALA A 197 27.48 -40.79 6.13
N ASN A 198 27.68 -41.13 7.41
CA ASN A 198 29.00 -41.48 7.95
C ASN A 198 29.45 -42.88 7.48
N TRP A 199 30.60 -42.95 6.81
CA TRP A 199 31.19 -44.20 6.29
C TRP A 199 32.67 -44.40 6.68
N ASP A 200 33.13 -43.78 7.78
CA ASP A 200 34.43 -44.08 8.40
C ASP A 200 34.43 -45.43 9.15
N GLN A 201 34.26 -46.54 8.43
CA GLN A 201 34.67 -47.88 8.90
C GLN A 201 34.71 -48.95 7.79
N LEU A 202 35.75 -48.93 6.94
CA LEU A 202 36.40 -50.12 6.36
C LEU A 202 37.61 -49.72 5.49
N LEU A 203 38.78 -49.64 6.11
CA LEU A 203 40.04 -49.35 5.42
C LEU A 203 41.12 -50.37 5.84
N GLU A 204 40.99 -51.61 5.39
CA GLU A 204 42.05 -52.63 5.47
C GLU A 204 41.82 -53.78 4.47
N ILE A 205 42.86 -54.58 4.21
CA ILE A 205 42.91 -55.77 3.32
C ILE A 205 42.87 -55.50 1.80
N THR A 206 44.04 -55.07 1.32
CA THR A 206 44.84 -55.60 0.18
C THR A 206 44.31 -56.70 -0.77
N ASP A 207 44.90 -56.66 -1.97
CA ASP A 207 45.25 -57.75 -2.92
C ASP A 207 44.41 -58.03 -4.20
N LEU A 208 45.04 -57.62 -5.32
CA LEU A 208 45.36 -58.42 -6.51
C LEU A 208 44.30 -59.33 -7.18
N SER A 209 43.74 -58.76 -8.26
CA SER A 209 43.85 -59.29 -9.64
C SER A 209 42.87 -60.34 -10.20
N LEU A 210 42.51 -60.10 -11.48
CA LEU A 210 42.12 -61.06 -12.52
C LEU A 210 40.88 -61.96 -12.32
N ILE A 211 39.80 -61.66 -13.07
CA ILE A 211 39.40 -62.45 -14.27
C ILE A 211 38.34 -61.69 -15.11
N LEU A 212 38.21 -62.08 -16.38
CA LEU A 212 37.63 -61.33 -17.51
C LEU A 212 36.09 -61.29 -17.63
N ALA A 213 35.65 -60.33 -18.47
CA ALA A 213 34.46 -60.32 -19.33
C ALA A 213 33.08 -59.91 -18.73
N PRO A 214 32.52 -58.74 -19.14
CA PRO A 214 31.09 -58.46 -19.02
C PRO A 214 30.31 -59.02 -20.21
N GLN A 215 29.08 -59.48 -19.94
CA GLN A 215 28.05 -59.71 -20.96
C GLN A 215 26.89 -58.70 -20.75
N GLU A 216 25.97 -58.62 -21.71
CA GLU A 216 25.09 -57.46 -21.91
C GLU A 216 24.14 -57.12 -20.73
N ALA A 217 23.81 -55.84 -20.59
CA ALA A 217 23.07 -55.32 -19.45
C ALA A 217 21.55 -55.22 -19.68
N THR A 218 20.78 -55.73 -18.72
CA THR A 218 19.37 -55.37 -18.49
C THR A 218 19.21 -54.77 -17.09
N LEU A 219 19.84 -53.61 -16.87
CA LEU A 219 19.86 -52.95 -15.56
C LEU A 219 19.75 -51.42 -15.66
N SER A 220 18.73 -50.95 -16.38
CA SER A 220 18.29 -49.55 -16.42
C SER A 220 16.80 -49.47 -16.08
N SER A 221 16.48 -49.47 -14.78
CA SER A 221 15.10 -49.33 -14.25
C SER A 221 15.02 -48.86 -12.79
N MET A 222 16.17 -48.62 -12.13
CA MET A 222 16.26 -48.00 -10.80
C MET A 222 17.37 -46.95 -10.82
N VAL A 223 17.24 -45.90 -10.00
CA VAL A 223 18.05 -44.67 -10.02
C VAL A 223 17.87 -43.84 -11.31
N MET A 224 16.63 -43.41 -11.58
CA MET A 224 16.32 -42.40 -12.60
C MET A 224 15.00 -41.65 -12.30
N ASN A 225 14.74 -41.37 -11.01
CA ASN A 225 13.40 -40.99 -10.53
C ASN A 225 13.42 -40.06 -9.28
N SER A 226 14.36 -39.11 -9.20
CA SER A 226 14.47 -38.16 -8.07
C SER A 226 15.04 -36.78 -8.39
N TRP A 227 15.33 -36.48 -9.67
CA TRP A 227 15.80 -35.17 -10.13
C TRP A 227 14.87 -34.70 -11.25
N GLY A 228 14.12 -33.63 -10.99
CA GLY A 228 13.14 -33.05 -11.92
C GLY A 228 13.76 -32.19 -13.02
N LEU A 229 14.87 -32.64 -13.61
CA LEU A 229 15.52 -32.01 -14.75
C LEU A 229 15.40 -32.92 -15.97
N ARG A 230 14.42 -32.63 -16.82
CA ARG A 230 14.24 -33.17 -18.18
C ARG A 230 13.36 -32.21 -18.98
N ASP A 231 13.66 -31.81 -20.20
CA ASP A 231 14.89 -31.85 -21.02
C ASP A 231 14.76 -30.62 -21.95
N GLU A 232 15.76 -29.78 -22.18
CA GLU A 232 16.99 -30.14 -22.90
C GLU A 232 18.25 -29.44 -22.32
N PHE A 233 19.05 -30.18 -21.54
CA PHE A 233 20.50 -30.06 -21.67
C PHE A 233 20.92 -31.16 -22.66
N TYR A 234 21.21 -30.79 -23.91
CA TYR A 234 21.78 -31.71 -24.90
C TYR A 234 23.26 -31.98 -24.57
N LEU A 235 23.46 -32.74 -23.49
CA LEU A 235 24.71 -33.45 -23.22
C LEU A 235 24.80 -34.61 -24.21
N GLU A 236 25.28 -34.32 -25.44
CA GLU A 236 25.85 -35.32 -26.32
C GLU A 236 27.13 -35.88 -25.69
N VAL A 237 26.95 -36.73 -24.67
CA VAL A 237 27.99 -37.65 -24.25
C VAL A 237 28.11 -38.72 -25.34
N ARG A 238 28.80 -38.36 -26.43
CA ARG A 238 29.49 -39.34 -27.27
C ARG A 238 30.46 -40.09 -26.35
N ILE A 239 30.00 -41.21 -25.79
CA ILE A 239 30.85 -42.11 -25.01
C ILE A 239 31.93 -42.62 -25.96
N SER A 240 33.12 -42.03 -25.86
CA SER A 240 34.30 -42.47 -26.59
C SER A 240 34.70 -43.83 -26.05
N TRP A 241 34.27 -44.89 -26.75
CA TRP A 241 34.63 -46.25 -26.43
C TRP A 241 36.13 -46.44 -26.69
N TYR A 242 36.91 -46.56 -25.62
CA TYR A 242 38.30 -47.03 -25.67
C TYR A 242 38.36 -48.53 -26.06
N GLN A 243 37.97 -48.86 -27.30
CA GLN A 243 38.22 -50.16 -27.90
C GLN A 243 39.69 -50.26 -28.34
N THR A 244 40.52 -50.83 -27.48
CA THR A 244 41.92 -51.12 -27.78
C THR A 244 42.10 -52.49 -28.46
N GLN A 245 41.98 -52.53 -29.79
CA GLN A 245 42.66 -53.53 -30.64
C GLN A 245 43.00 -52.90 -32.02
N PRO A 246 44.10 -53.29 -32.70
CA PRO A 246 44.72 -52.45 -33.71
C PRO A 246 44.40 -52.86 -35.17
N HIS A 247 43.90 -51.92 -35.97
CA HIS A 247 43.91 -52.03 -37.44
C HIS A 247 44.24 -50.70 -38.12
N GLY A 248 45.24 -50.75 -39.02
CA GLY A 248 45.42 -49.86 -40.18
C GLY A 248 45.38 -48.34 -39.95
N SER A 249 46.54 -47.69 -39.96
CA SER A 249 46.64 -46.22 -39.96
C SER A 249 46.01 -45.59 -41.22
N LEU A 250 44.83 -45.00 -41.07
CA LEU A 250 44.38 -43.84 -41.84
C LEU A 250 44.37 -42.67 -40.87
N ALA A 251 45.29 -41.72 -41.04
CA ALA A 251 45.26 -40.48 -40.28
C ALA A 251 44.04 -39.67 -40.71
N GLY A 252 43.30 -39.14 -39.73
CA GLY A 252 42.23 -38.17 -40.00
C GLY A 252 42.79 -36.87 -40.58
N PRO A 253 41.92 -35.99 -41.12
CA PRO A 253 42.34 -34.67 -41.55
C PRO A 253 42.78 -33.85 -40.33
N LEU A 254 44.01 -33.34 -40.34
CA LEU A 254 44.51 -32.42 -39.32
C LEU A 254 43.82 -31.06 -39.47
N CYS A 255 43.70 -30.31 -38.36
CA CYS A 255 43.26 -28.92 -38.39
C CYS A 255 44.05 -28.08 -39.40
N HIS A 256 43.34 -27.26 -40.18
CA HIS A 256 43.97 -26.36 -41.15
C HIS A 256 44.84 -25.30 -40.44
N ASP A 257 46.09 -25.15 -40.90
CA ASP A 257 47.09 -24.24 -40.28
C ASP A 257 46.59 -22.81 -40.04
N HIS A 258 45.73 -22.31 -40.93
CA HIS A 258 45.15 -20.96 -40.86
C HIS A 258 44.03 -20.86 -39.80
N GLU A 259 43.22 -21.90 -39.61
CA GLU A 259 42.20 -21.94 -38.55
C GLU A 259 42.86 -22.09 -37.17
N ARG A 260 43.89 -22.95 -37.05
CA ARG A 260 44.75 -23.02 -35.86
C ARG A 260 45.39 -21.66 -35.52
N SER A 261 45.85 -20.92 -36.52
CA SER A 261 46.43 -19.58 -36.32
C SER A 261 45.38 -18.55 -35.89
N ASN A 262 44.18 -18.57 -36.48
CA ASN A 262 43.06 -17.71 -36.07
C ASN A 262 42.65 -17.98 -34.61
N LEU A 263 42.62 -19.24 -34.17
CA LEU A 263 42.35 -19.62 -32.78
C LEU A 263 43.42 -19.10 -31.81
N LEU A 264 44.72 -19.26 -32.12
CA LEU A 264 45.79 -18.72 -31.27
C LEU A 264 45.70 -17.19 -31.15
N GLN A 265 45.47 -16.49 -32.26
CA GLN A 265 45.25 -15.03 -32.25
C GLN A 265 43.99 -14.61 -31.47
N PHE A 266 42.95 -15.47 -31.45
CA PHE A 266 41.76 -15.23 -30.63
C PHE A 266 42.10 -15.34 -29.14
N LYS A 267 42.81 -16.40 -28.73
CA LYS A 267 43.31 -16.58 -27.36
C LYS A 267 44.18 -15.41 -26.88
N GLU A 268 45.06 -14.88 -27.73
CA GLU A 268 45.90 -13.71 -27.42
C GLU A 268 45.11 -12.42 -27.17
N SER A 269 43.82 -12.37 -27.51
CA SER A 269 42.96 -11.19 -27.35
C SER A 269 42.32 -11.06 -25.95
N PHE A 270 42.53 -12.03 -25.04
CA PHE A 270 41.87 -12.07 -23.71
C PHE A 270 42.86 -12.27 -22.56
N VAL A 271 42.49 -11.74 -21.40
CA VAL A 271 43.09 -12.05 -20.10
C VAL A 271 42.25 -13.13 -19.43
N ILE A 272 42.90 -14.13 -18.83
CA ILE A 272 42.20 -15.11 -17.99
C ILE A 272 41.98 -14.50 -16.61
N ASN A 273 40.72 -14.40 -16.19
CA ASN A 273 40.31 -13.89 -14.88
C ASN A 273 39.15 -14.72 -14.34
N GLN A 274 39.31 -15.32 -13.15
CA GLN A 274 38.27 -16.16 -12.55
C GLN A 274 36.98 -15.39 -12.28
N SER A 275 37.03 -14.08 -12.01
CA SER A 275 35.83 -13.26 -11.81
C SER A 275 35.08 -12.91 -13.10
N ALA A 276 35.51 -13.44 -14.25
CA ALA A 276 34.81 -13.30 -15.53
C ALA A 276 33.71 -14.37 -15.72
N SER A 277 33.64 -15.38 -14.85
CA SER A 277 32.62 -16.42 -14.86
C SER A 277 31.97 -16.53 -13.47
N SER A 278 30.68 -16.83 -13.44
CA SER A 278 29.90 -17.09 -12.23
C SER A 278 29.96 -18.55 -11.76
N TYR A 279 30.43 -19.47 -12.61
CA TYR A 279 30.37 -20.91 -12.39
C TYR A 279 31.52 -21.40 -11.49
N PRO A 280 31.25 -22.09 -10.35
CA PRO A 280 32.29 -22.50 -9.40
C PRO A 280 33.39 -23.42 -9.95
N TRP A 281 33.11 -24.14 -11.04
CA TRP A 281 34.06 -25.06 -11.71
C TRP A 281 34.54 -24.54 -13.07
N ALA A 282 34.44 -23.23 -13.31
CA ALA A 282 34.95 -22.57 -14.51
C ALA A 282 36.47 -22.73 -14.65
N TYR A 283 36.94 -23.06 -15.86
CA TYR A 283 38.35 -23.23 -16.17
C TYR A 283 38.68 -22.76 -17.59
N PRO A 284 39.88 -22.18 -17.82
CA PRO A 284 40.23 -21.62 -19.12
C PRO A 284 40.58 -22.71 -20.13
N LYS A 285 39.58 -23.22 -20.86
CA LYS A 285 39.75 -24.21 -21.95
C LYS A 285 40.88 -23.83 -22.93
N VAL A 286 40.99 -22.54 -23.25
CA VAL A 286 42.06 -21.98 -24.10
C VAL A 286 43.48 -22.22 -23.58
N ALA A 287 43.68 -22.65 -22.32
CA ALA A 287 44.99 -23.06 -21.80
C ALA A 287 45.57 -24.26 -22.56
N SER A 288 44.73 -25.20 -23.03
CA SER A 288 45.13 -26.38 -23.81
C SER A 288 45.66 -26.04 -25.21
N TRP A 289 45.36 -24.83 -25.72
CA TRP A 289 45.69 -24.39 -27.08
C TRP A 289 47.19 -24.04 -27.17
N THR A 290 48.00 -24.95 -27.71
CA THR A 290 49.46 -24.81 -27.77
C THR A 290 50.05 -25.39 -29.06
N LEU A 291 51.24 -24.92 -29.42
CA LEU A 291 52.06 -25.51 -30.50
C LEU A 291 53.12 -26.48 -29.95
N GLU A 292 53.19 -26.65 -28.62
CA GLU A 292 54.22 -27.44 -27.94
C GLU A 292 53.73 -28.87 -27.59
N GLY A 293 54.64 -29.84 -27.67
CA GLY A 293 54.34 -31.25 -27.40
C GLY A 293 53.53 -31.92 -28.52
N ASN A 294 52.72 -32.93 -28.15
CA ASN A 294 51.93 -33.71 -29.11
C ASN A 294 50.59 -33.04 -29.49
N ASN A 295 50.26 -31.85 -28.95
CA ASN A 295 48.94 -31.22 -29.10
C ASN A 295 48.90 -30.12 -30.20
N SER A 296 49.66 -30.31 -31.30
CA SER A 296 49.82 -29.33 -32.37
C SER A 296 48.68 -29.32 -33.41
N ASP A 297 47.74 -30.25 -33.32
CA ASP A 297 46.47 -30.24 -34.04
C ASP A 297 45.45 -29.43 -33.22
N CYS A 298 44.73 -28.49 -33.84
CA CYS A 298 43.68 -27.75 -33.13
C CYS A 298 42.43 -28.58 -32.86
N CYS A 299 42.24 -29.70 -33.57
CA CYS A 299 41.11 -30.60 -33.38
C CYS A 299 41.20 -31.45 -32.10
N SER A 300 42.30 -31.35 -31.34
CA SER A 300 42.47 -31.94 -30.00
C SER A 300 42.60 -30.89 -28.89
N TRP A 301 42.11 -29.67 -29.12
CA TRP A 301 42.09 -28.58 -28.15
C TRP A 301 40.75 -28.49 -27.41
N ASP A 302 40.79 -28.18 -26.11
CA ASP A 302 39.56 -28.04 -25.30
C ASP A 302 38.66 -26.95 -25.89
N GLY A 303 37.38 -27.29 -26.06
CA GLY A 303 36.38 -26.38 -26.64
C GLY A 303 36.44 -26.22 -28.16
N VAL A 304 37.32 -26.91 -28.89
CA VAL A 304 37.38 -26.89 -30.36
C VAL A 304 36.79 -28.19 -30.93
N GLU A 305 35.94 -28.06 -31.93
CA GLU A 305 35.29 -29.19 -32.63
C GLU A 305 35.53 -29.06 -34.14
N CYS A 306 35.99 -30.15 -34.77
CA CYS A 306 36.31 -30.21 -36.19
C CYS A 306 35.42 -31.20 -36.95
N ASP A 307 35.17 -30.91 -38.23
CA ASP A 307 34.52 -31.82 -39.16
C ASP A 307 35.39 -33.05 -39.44
N GLU A 308 34.88 -34.25 -39.13
CA GLU A 308 35.59 -35.54 -39.20
C GLU A 308 36.15 -35.87 -40.61
N VAL A 309 35.65 -35.24 -41.67
CA VAL A 309 35.97 -35.54 -43.07
C VAL A 309 36.90 -34.49 -43.70
N THR A 310 36.85 -33.25 -43.25
CA THR A 310 37.55 -32.10 -43.86
C THR A 310 38.55 -31.40 -42.94
N GLY A 311 38.52 -31.65 -41.62
CA GLY A 311 39.44 -31.03 -40.64
C GLY A 311 39.17 -29.55 -40.36
N HIS A 312 38.06 -29.01 -40.85
CA HIS A 312 37.66 -27.62 -40.60
C HIS A 312 37.00 -27.46 -39.23
N VAL A 313 37.30 -26.36 -38.54
CA VAL A 313 36.67 -25.99 -37.26
C VAL A 313 35.19 -25.65 -37.48
N ILE A 314 34.30 -26.46 -36.90
CA ILE A 314 32.85 -26.35 -36.99
C ILE A 314 32.19 -25.99 -35.66
N GLY A 315 32.85 -26.23 -34.52
CA GLY A 315 32.34 -25.84 -33.21
C GLY A 315 33.41 -25.15 -32.37
N LEU A 316 32.98 -24.13 -31.62
CA LEU A 316 33.78 -23.46 -30.61
C LEU A 316 32.93 -23.27 -29.34
N ASP A 317 33.25 -24.05 -28.31
CA ASP A 317 32.61 -23.99 -26.99
C ASP A 317 33.57 -23.50 -25.91
N LEU A 318 33.49 -22.21 -25.65
CA LEU A 318 34.24 -21.50 -24.62
C LEU A 318 33.33 -20.97 -23.51
N ASN A 319 32.23 -21.66 -23.18
CA ASN A 319 31.48 -21.30 -21.98
C ASN A 319 32.33 -21.44 -20.71
N SER A 320 32.02 -20.63 -19.68
CA SER A 320 32.65 -20.66 -18.35
C SER A 320 34.19 -20.78 -18.40
N SER A 321 34.81 -20.04 -19.35
CA SER A 321 36.23 -20.16 -19.68
C SER A 321 37.09 -19.02 -19.13
N CYS A 322 36.53 -18.25 -18.18
CA CYS A 322 37.20 -17.18 -17.46
C CYS A 322 37.79 -16.08 -18.39
N LEU A 323 37.17 -15.86 -19.55
CA LEU A 323 37.67 -14.93 -20.57
C LEU A 323 37.25 -13.49 -20.24
N TYR A 324 38.24 -12.62 -20.01
CA TYR A 324 38.06 -11.18 -19.83
C TYR A 324 38.73 -10.41 -20.97
N GLY A 325 37.97 -9.56 -21.66
CA GLY A 325 38.46 -8.76 -22.78
C GLY A 325 37.30 -8.12 -23.55
N SER A 326 37.48 -7.75 -24.81
CA SER A 326 36.40 -7.19 -25.64
C SER A 326 36.45 -7.77 -27.04
N ILE A 327 35.30 -8.20 -27.57
CA ILE A 327 35.21 -8.70 -28.95
C ILE A 327 34.91 -7.52 -29.88
N ASN A 328 35.63 -7.46 -31.01
CA ASN A 328 35.59 -6.37 -31.98
C ASN A 328 35.52 -6.92 -33.41
N SER A 329 35.18 -6.07 -34.39
CA SER A 329 34.96 -6.51 -35.78
C SER A 329 36.20 -7.03 -36.51
N ASN A 330 37.40 -6.88 -35.92
CA ASN A 330 38.66 -7.40 -36.44
C ASN A 330 39.20 -8.60 -35.62
N SER A 331 38.38 -9.20 -34.76
CA SER A 331 38.70 -10.44 -34.05
C SER A 331 38.79 -11.62 -35.04
N SER A 332 39.84 -12.44 -34.91
CA SER A 332 40.11 -13.60 -35.77
C SER A 332 39.03 -14.69 -35.71
N LEU A 333 38.16 -14.66 -34.69
CA LEU A 333 36.95 -15.50 -34.61
C LEU A 333 36.11 -15.42 -35.89
N PHE A 334 35.95 -14.23 -36.47
CA PHE A 334 35.12 -14.01 -37.66
C PHE A 334 35.77 -14.46 -38.98
N HIS A 335 36.96 -15.07 -38.92
CA HIS A 335 37.59 -15.78 -40.04
C HIS A 335 37.29 -17.28 -40.05
N LEU A 336 36.75 -17.85 -38.96
CA LEU A 336 36.36 -19.26 -38.87
C LEU A 336 35.00 -19.49 -39.57
N VAL A 337 34.94 -19.20 -40.87
CA VAL A 337 33.73 -19.18 -41.73
C VAL A 337 33.07 -20.55 -41.94
N HIS A 338 33.50 -21.56 -41.19
CA HIS A 338 32.93 -22.91 -41.18
C HIS A 338 32.26 -23.29 -39.86
N LEU A 339 32.33 -22.41 -38.84
CA LEU A 339 31.58 -22.56 -37.58
C LEU A 339 30.08 -22.73 -37.82
N GLN A 340 29.56 -23.80 -37.23
CA GLN A 340 28.14 -24.16 -37.09
C GLN A 340 27.68 -23.92 -35.65
N ARG A 341 28.56 -24.11 -34.65
CA ARG A 341 28.27 -23.92 -33.23
C ARG A 341 29.25 -22.93 -32.58
N LEU A 342 28.73 -21.87 -31.98
CA LEU A 342 29.51 -20.90 -31.20
C LEU A 342 28.85 -20.68 -29.84
N ASN A 343 29.57 -21.02 -28.77
CA ASN A 343 29.16 -20.84 -27.38
C ASN A 343 30.23 -20.05 -26.62
N LEU A 344 29.89 -18.84 -26.17
CA LEU A 344 30.76 -17.96 -25.38
C LEU A 344 30.13 -17.56 -24.03
N ALA A 345 29.10 -18.30 -23.59
CA ALA A 345 28.31 -17.98 -22.40
C ALA A 345 29.13 -17.93 -21.10
N ASP A 346 28.68 -17.15 -20.12
CA ASP A 346 29.32 -17.04 -18.79
C ASP A 346 30.84 -16.69 -18.87
N ASN A 347 31.11 -15.55 -19.51
CA ASN A 347 32.41 -14.89 -19.62
C ASN A 347 32.21 -13.37 -19.43
N HIS A 348 33.27 -12.54 -19.51
CA HIS A 348 33.13 -11.09 -19.32
C HIS A 348 33.74 -10.30 -20.48
N PHE A 349 32.97 -10.08 -21.55
CA PHE A 349 33.40 -9.32 -22.73
C PHE A 349 33.34 -7.80 -22.56
N ASN A 350 33.46 -7.32 -21.30
CA ASN A 350 33.77 -5.95 -20.93
C ASN A 350 32.87 -4.91 -21.64
N TYR A 351 31.56 -5.14 -21.59
CA TYR A 351 30.53 -4.26 -22.15
C TYR A 351 30.68 -3.99 -23.66
N SER A 352 31.42 -4.84 -24.38
CA SER A 352 31.54 -4.73 -25.84
C SER A 352 30.19 -4.99 -26.55
N GLN A 353 30.09 -4.52 -27.79
CA GLN A 353 28.91 -4.72 -28.62
C GLN A 353 29.10 -6.00 -29.45
N ILE A 354 28.03 -6.74 -29.73
CA ILE A 354 28.09 -7.86 -30.69
C ILE A 354 28.58 -7.30 -32.04
N PRO A 355 29.72 -7.75 -32.58
CA PRO A 355 30.25 -7.17 -33.82
C PRO A 355 29.38 -7.51 -35.03
N PHE A 356 29.16 -6.54 -35.91
CA PHE A 356 28.41 -6.76 -37.16
C PHE A 356 29.03 -7.85 -38.04
N THR A 357 30.33 -8.12 -37.94
CA THR A 357 31.04 -9.20 -38.65
C THR A 357 30.61 -10.61 -38.23
N VAL A 358 29.74 -10.76 -37.23
CA VAL A 358 29.09 -12.05 -36.91
C VAL A 358 28.39 -12.65 -38.13
N SER A 359 27.88 -11.84 -39.08
CA SER A 359 27.29 -12.31 -40.34
C SER A 359 28.24 -13.11 -41.24
N ASN A 360 29.56 -13.03 -41.03
CA ASN A 360 30.53 -13.85 -41.76
C ASN A 360 30.38 -15.34 -41.42
N LEU A 361 29.93 -15.65 -40.20
CA LEU A 361 29.74 -17.01 -39.68
C LEU A 361 28.41 -17.61 -40.19
N SER A 362 28.18 -17.51 -41.50
CA SER A 362 26.89 -17.79 -42.16
C SER A 362 26.42 -19.25 -42.10
N LYS A 363 27.26 -20.17 -41.60
CA LYS A 363 26.88 -21.56 -41.32
C LYS A 363 26.34 -21.80 -39.90
N LEU A 364 26.33 -20.78 -39.00
CA LEU A 364 25.90 -20.96 -37.62
C LEU A 364 24.46 -21.48 -37.52
N THR A 365 24.31 -22.62 -36.83
CA THR A 365 23.04 -23.20 -36.36
C THR A 365 22.82 -22.93 -34.88
N TYR A 366 23.90 -22.81 -34.08
CA TYR A 366 23.84 -22.52 -32.65
C TYR A 366 24.72 -21.30 -32.31
N LEU A 367 24.11 -20.28 -31.69
CA LEU A 367 24.80 -19.11 -31.15
C LEU A 367 24.35 -18.83 -29.71
N ASP A 368 25.29 -18.90 -28.76
CA ASP A 368 25.05 -18.58 -27.35
C ASP A 368 26.08 -17.57 -26.81
N LEU A 369 25.56 -16.43 -26.37
CA LEU A 369 26.29 -15.29 -25.80
C LEU A 369 25.68 -14.88 -24.44
N SER A 370 25.02 -15.82 -23.75
CA SER A 370 24.30 -15.57 -22.49
C SER A 370 25.23 -15.31 -21.30
N SER A 371 24.82 -14.42 -20.39
CA SER A 371 25.60 -14.02 -19.21
C SER A 371 27.03 -13.53 -19.52
N SER A 372 27.27 -13.00 -20.73
CA SER A 372 28.62 -12.70 -21.24
C SER A 372 29.07 -11.22 -21.10
N MET A 373 28.24 -10.37 -20.47
CA MET A 373 28.44 -8.91 -20.34
C MET A 373 28.63 -8.18 -21.68
N PHE A 374 27.83 -8.52 -22.70
CA PHE A 374 27.64 -7.67 -23.89
C PHE A 374 26.73 -6.47 -23.59
N SER A 375 26.85 -5.41 -24.38
CA SER A 375 26.01 -4.21 -24.25
C SER A 375 25.53 -3.63 -25.60
N SER A 376 24.64 -2.64 -25.52
CA SER A 376 24.12 -1.85 -26.64
C SER A 376 23.16 -2.61 -27.57
N GLN A 377 22.79 -1.97 -28.67
CA GLN A 377 21.83 -2.48 -29.64
C GLN A 377 22.34 -3.75 -30.35
N ILE A 378 21.56 -4.84 -30.28
CA ILE A 378 21.81 -6.07 -31.05
C ILE A 378 21.80 -5.74 -32.56
N PRO A 379 22.85 -6.10 -33.33
CA PRO A 379 22.97 -5.70 -34.73
C PRO A 379 22.08 -6.54 -35.65
N LEU A 380 21.66 -5.93 -36.78
CA LEU A 380 20.81 -6.60 -37.78
C LEU A 380 21.47 -7.84 -38.39
N GLN A 381 22.80 -7.89 -38.37
CA GLN A 381 23.62 -8.98 -38.86
C GLN A 381 23.37 -10.32 -38.14
N VAL A 382 22.83 -10.33 -36.92
CA VAL A 382 22.37 -11.57 -36.27
C VAL A 382 21.19 -12.18 -37.03
N SER A 383 20.26 -11.38 -37.58
CA SER A 383 19.14 -11.89 -38.38
C SER A 383 19.52 -12.33 -39.79
N GLN A 384 20.81 -12.21 -40.17
CA GLN A 384 21.32 -12.73 -41.44
C GLN A 384 21.80 -14.19 -41.31
N LEU A 385 21.92 -14.71 -40.08
CA LEU A 385 22.30 -16.09 -39.76
C LEU A 385 21.09 -17.02 -39.91
N SER A 386 20.55 -17.12 -41.13
CA SER A 386 19.29 -17.82 -41.46
C SER A 386 19.27 -19.33 -41.17
N GLN A 387 20.41 -19.92 -40.80
CA GLN A 387 20.54 -21.33 -40.41
C GLN A 387 20.39 -21.56 -38.90
N LEU A 388 20.30 -20.51 -38.08
CA LEU A 388 20.14 -20.64 -36.62
C LEU A 388 18.88 -21.44 -36.24
N SER A 389 19.10 -22.55 -35.56
CA SER A 389 18.11 -23.30 -34.78
C SER A 389 18.13 -22.89 -33.30
N SER A 390 19.23 -22.38 -32.77
CA SER A 390 19.33 -21.88 -31.39
C SER A 390 20.00 -20.51 -31.32
N LEU A 391 19.30 -19.53 -30.73
CA LEU A 391 19.83 -18.21 -30.41
C LEU A 391 19.59 -17.90 -28.92
N SER A 392 20.68 -17.66 -28.20
CA SER A 392 20.69 -17.31 -26.77
C SER A 392 21.53 -16.04 -26.55
N LEU A 393 20.89 -14.98 -26.04
CA LEU A 393 21.51 -13.67 -25.74
C LEU A 393 21.21 -13.21 -24.29
N SER A 394 20.69 -14.11 -23.46
CA SER A 394 20.10 -13.84 -22.14
C SER A 394 21.06 -13.30 -21.08
N SER A 395 20.52 -12.74 -20.01
CA SER A 395 21.24 -12.22 -18.83
C SER A 395 22.27 -11.12 -19.15
N ASN A 396 22.12 -10.45 -20.29
CA ASN A 396 22.91 -9.29 -20.70
C ASN A 396 22.09 -8.00 -20.57
N HIS A 397 21.81 -7.57 -19.33
CA HIS A 397 20.90 -6.45 -19.01
C HIS A 397 21.26 -5.09 -19.65
N TYR A 398 22.47 -4.95 -20.19
CA TYR A 398 22.94 -3.77 -20.90
C TYR A 398 22.75 -3.84 -22.44
N MET A 399 22.24 -4.95 -22.98
CA MET A 399 21.86 -5.07 -24.40
C MET A 399 20.43 -4.57 -24.64
N GLU A 400 20.21 -4.00 -25.83
CA GLU A 400 18.91 -3.44 -26.26
C GLU A 400 18.46 -4.00 -27.61
N LEU A 401 17.14 -4.09 -27.84
CA LEU A 401 16.55 -4.60 -29.10
C LEU A 401 15.48 -3.66 -29.68
N LYS A 402 15.86 -2.39 -29.85
CA LYS A 402 14.96 -1.29 -30.26
C LYS A 402 14.88 -1.14 -31.79
N LYS A 403 16.03 -0.93 -32.45
CA LYS A 403 16.19 -0.83 -33.92
C LYS A 403 17.56 -1.39 -34.36
N PRO A 404 17.65 -2.58 -34.97
CA PRO A 404 16.55 -3.48 -35.35
C PRO A 404 15.68 -3.90 -34.16
N SER A 405 14.41 -4.17 -34.47
CA SER A 405 13.40 -4.59 -33.49
C SER A 405 13.35 -6.11 -33.35
N LEU A 406 12.68 -6.62 -32.30
CA LEU A 406 12.41 -8.05 -32.14
C LEU A 406 11.78 -8.68 -33.40
N ARG A 407 10.86 -7.97 -34.09
CA ARG A 407 10.33 -8.42 -35.39
C ARG A 407 11.46 -8.61 -36.41
N SER A 408 12.30 -7.58 -36.57
CA SER A 408 13.39 -7.56 -37.55
C SER A 408 14.48 -8.60 -37.28
N LEU A 409 14.58 -9.07 -36.03
CA LEU A 409 15.46 -10.17 -35.64
C LEU A 409 14.90 -11.52 -36.13
N VAL A 410 13.63 -11.81 -35.85
CA VAL A 410 13.04 -13.15 -36.10
C VAL A 410 12.45 -13.33 -37.50
N GLU A 411 12.22 -12.25 -38.26
CA GLU A 411 11.58 -12.27 -39.59
C GLU A 411 12.37 -13.08 -40.66
N ASN A 412 13.67 -13.32 -40.42
CA ASN A 412 14.54 -14.16 -41.26
C ASN A 412 14.92 -15.51 -40.61
N LEU A 413 14.74 -15.68 -39.30
CA LEU A 413 15.23 -16.84 -38.54
C LEU A 413 14.16 -17.95 -38.52
N THR A 414 13.80 -18.45 -39.70
CA THR A 414 12.64 -19.35 -39.88
C THR A 414 12.87 -20.78 -39.39
N HIS A 415 14.13 -21.17 -39.14
CA HIS A 415 14.51 -22.50 -38.65
C HIS A 415 14.62 -22.58 -37.11
N LEU A 416 14.33 -21.47 -36.41
CA LEU A 416 14.61 -21.32 -34.99
C LEU A 416 13.77 -22.26 -34.12
N GLU A 417 14.44 -23.11 -33.35
CA GLU A 417 13.88 -24.04 -32.36
C GLU A 417 13.96 -23.48 -30.93
N LYS A 418 15.04 -22.77 -30.58
CA LYS A 418 15.21 -22.05 -29.31
C LYS A 418 15.47 -20.57 -29.55
N LEU A 419 14.64 -19.71 -28.95
CA LEU A 419 14.91 -18.29 -28.77
C LEU A 419 14.95 -17.96 -27.27
N ASP A 420 16.08 -17.46 -26.81
CA ASP A 420 16.24 -16.93 -25.45
C ASP A 420 16.84 -15.52 -25.48
N LEU A 421 16.05 -14.55 -25.01
CA LEU A 421 16.43 -13.14 -24.86
C LEU A 421 16.21 -12.65 -23.41
N SER A 422 16.13 -13.55 -22.43
CA SER A 422 15.84 -13.24 -21.02
C SER A 422 16.65 -12.05 -20.50
N GLY A 423 16.00 -11.04 -19.91
CA GLY A 423 16.65 -9.84 -19.37
C GLY A 423 17.23 -8.85 -20.40
N VAL A 424 17.00 -9.02 -21.71
CA VAL A 424 17.41 -8.04 -22.73
C VAL A 424 16.40 -6.88 -22.81
N ASN A 425 16.88 -5.64 -22.91
CA ASN A 425 16.03 -4.46 -22.95
C ASN A 425 15.32 -4.27 -24.32
N ILE A 426 14.21 -4.99 -24.54
CA ILE A 426 13.46 -4.95 -25.81
C ILE A 426 12.47 -3.76 -25.82
N ILE A 427 11.64 -3.62 -24.79
CA ILE A 427 10.54 -2.63 -24.68
C ILE A 427 9.73 -2.51 -25.99
N SER A 428 9.06 -3.59 -26.39
CA SER A 428 8.21 -3.61 -27.58
C SER A 428 6.97 -4.49 -27.44
N LEU A 429 6.10 -4.43 -28.45
CA LEU A 429 5.07 -5.44 -28.69
C LEU A 429 5.73 -6.77 -29.11
N VAL A 430 5.21 -7.90 -28.64
CA VAL A 430 5.59 -9.23 -29.14
C VAL A 430 5.05 -9.40 -30.57
N PRO A 431 5.89 -9.67 -31.58
CA PRO A 431 5.45 -9.60 -32.97
C PRO A 431 4.75 -10.88 -33.45
N ASN A 432 3.57 -10.73 -34.06
CA ASN A 432 2.75 -11.83 -34.60
C ASN A 432 3.49 -12.83 -35.50
N ILE A 433 4.62 -12.46 -36.12
CA ILE A 433 5.41 -13.36 -36.96
C ILE A 433 6.03 -14.54 -36.20
N LEU A 434 6.20 -14.43 -34.87
CA LEU A 434 6.61 -15.55 -34.02
C LEU A 434 5.62 -16.73 -34.11
N ALA A 435 4.33 -16.47 -34.32
CA ALA A 435 3.31 -17.51 -34.51
C ALA A 435 3.44 -18.27 -35.86
N ASN A 436 4.37 -17.86 -36.73
CA ASN A 436 4.69 -18.58 -37.97
C ASN A 436 5.95 -19.46 -37.85
N LEU A 437 6.70 -19.40 -36.74
CA LEU A 437 7.93 -20.18 -36.53
C LEU A 437 7.58 -21.62 -36.11
N SER A 438 7.17 -22.44 -37.08
CA SER A 438 6.69 -23.81 -36.81
C SER A 438 7.72 -24.72 -36.14
N SER A 439 9.02 -24.43 -36.24
CA SER A 439 10.10 -25.19 -35.60
C SER A 439 10.29 -24.86 -34.12
N LEU A 440 9.72 -23.75 -33.62
CA LEU A 440 10.00 -23.22 -32.29
C LEU A 440 9.50 -24.15 -31.19
N LYS A 441 10.44 -24.64 -30.37
CA LYS A 441 10.24 -25.50 -29.19
C LYS A 441 10.30 -24.71 -27.89
N PHE A 442 11.21 -23.73 -27.80
CA PHE A 442 11.49 -22.94 -26.61
C PHE A 442 11.44 -21.45 -26.94
N LEU A 443 10.61 -20.71 -26.21
CA LEU A 443 10.53 -19.26 -26.29
C LEU A 443 10.66 -18.65 -24.89
N HIS A 444 11.84 -18.11 -24.60
CA HIS A 444 12.15 -17.40 -23.35
C HIS A 444 12.32 -15.91 -23.62
N LEU A 445 11.37 -15.12 -23.12
CA LEU A 445 11.40 -13.66 -23.12
C LEU A 445 11.14 -13.03 -21.73
N PRO A 446 11.53 -13.63 -20.58
CA PRO A 446 11.29 -12.99 -19.28
C PRO A 446 12.09 -11.69 -19.12
N ASP A 447 11.56 -10.77 -18.31
CA ASP A 447 12.11 -9.44 -18.00
C ASP A 447 12.64 -8.64 -19.22
N CYS A 448 11.90 -8.70 -20.33
CA CYS A 448 12.26 -8.03 -21.59
C CYS A 448 11.63 -6.63 -21.75
N GLY A 449 10.89 -6.15 -20.74
CA GLY A 449 10.09 -4.92 -20.79
C GLY A 449 8.94 -4.95 -21.79
N LEU A 450 8.48 -6.14 -22.22
CA LEU A 450 7.46 -6.32 -23.26
C LEU A 450 6.09 -5.81 -22.80
N TYR A 451 5.30 -5.33 -23.76
CA TYR A 451 3.98 -4.78 -23.49
C TYR A 451 2.95 -5.03 -24.60
N GLY A 452 1.68 -4.74 -24.31
CA GLY A 452 0.57 -4.91 -25.24
C GLY A 452 0.11 -6.36 -25.35
N GLU A 453 -0.74 -6.67 -26.33
CA GLU A 453 -1.39 -7.98 -26.44
C GLU A 453 -0.44 -9.05 -27.01
N PHE A 454 -0.27 -10.16 -26.29
CA PHE A 454 0.55 -11.29 -26.70
C PHE A 454 -0.11 -12.07 -27.86
N PRO A 455 0.63 -12.41 -28.94
CA PRO A 455 0.07 -13.12 -30.10
C PRO A 455 -0.47 -14.51 -29.76
N ILE A 456 -1.81 -14.62 -29.67
CA ILE A 456 -2.53 -15.87 -29.32
C ILE A 456 -2.28 -17.05 -30.28
N GLY A 457 -1.66 -16.81 -31.44
CA GLY A 457 -1.20 -17.85 -32.35
C GLY A 457 0.03 -18.64 -31.85
N ILE A 458 0.86 -18.08 -30.95
CA ILE A 458 2.07 -18.74 -30.43
C ILE A 458 1.70 -20.00 -29.64
N PHE A 459 0.62 -19.94 -28.84
CA PHE A 459 0.02 -21.09 -28.15
C PHE A 459 -0.47 -22.23 -29.07
N LYS A 460 -0.42 -22.05 -30.39
CA LYS A 460 -0.87 -23.03 -31.40
C LYS A 460 0.28 -23.52 -32.29
N LEU A 461 1.53 -23.17 -31.97
CA LEU A 461 2.71 -23.69 -32.65
C LEU A 461 2.82 -25.22 -32.44
N PRO A 462 3.14 -26.00 -33.48
CA PRO A 462 3.01 -27.46 -33.46
C PRO A 462 4.11 -28.18 -32.67
N ASN A 463 5.19 -27.49 -32.30
CA ASN A 463 6.36 -28.05 -31.61
C ASN A 463 6.71 -27.33 -30.29
N LEU A 464 5.94 -26.32 -29.87
CA LEU A 464 6.26 -25.49 -28.72
C LEU A 464 6.07 -26.26 -27.41
N ARG A 465 7.20 -26.56 -26.73
CA ARG A 465 7.29 -27.27 -25.45
C ARG A 465 7.30 -26.30 -24.27
N VAL A 466 8.04 -25.19 -24.38
CA VAL A 466 8.17 -24.19 -23.30
C VAL A 466 7.82 -22.81 -23.81
N LEU A 467 6.89 -22.15 -23.11
CA LEU A 467 6.58 -20.73 -23.27
C LEU A 467 6.84 -19.98 -21.96
N ASP A 468 7.79 -19.04 -22.01
CA ASP A 468 8.19 -18.21 -20.89
C ASP A 468 8.22 -16.73 -21.30
N VAL A 469 7.41 -15.93 -20.60
CA VAL A 469 7.29 -14.48 -20.77
C VAL A 469 7.22 -13.76 -19.42
N GLN A 470 7.79 -14.35 -18.37
CA GLN A 470 7.63 -13.86 -16.98
C GLN A 470 8.13 -12.42 -16.78
N TYR A 471 7.66 -11.75 -15.72
CA TYR A 471 8.06 -10.39 -15.30
C TYR A 471 7.74 -9.24 -16.28
N ASN A 472 7.21 -9.53 -17.47
CA ASN A 472 6.74 -8.52 -18.42
C ASN A 472 5.38 -7.93 -18.00
N LYS A 473 5.37 -7.11 -16.95
CA LYS A 473 4.14 -6.56 -16.33
C LYS A 473 3.22 -5.81 -17.30
N GLY A 474 3.76 -5.21 -18.37
CA GLY A 474 2.99 -4.51 -19.40
C GLY A 474 2.34 -5.43 -20.46
N LEU A 475 2.69 -6.72 -20.49
CA LEU A 475 2.23 -7.69 -21.47
C LEU A 475 0.84 -8.21 -21.08
N THR A 476 -0.17 -7.90 -21.89
CA THR A 476 -1.54 -8.40 -21.74
C THR A 476 -1.76 -9.62 -22.62
N GLY A 477 -2.76 -10.43 -22.31
CA GLY A 477 -3.08 -11.61 -23.12
C GLY A 477 -4.25 -12.42 -22.56
N TYR A 478 -4.63 -13.43 -23.33
CA TYR A 478 -5.70 -14.39 -23.01
C TYR A 478 -5.27 -15.78 -23.49
N LEU A 479 -5.68 -16.83 -22.78
CA LEU A 479 -5.44 -18.21 -23.24
C LEU A 479 -6.48 -18.62 -24.28
N PRO A 480 -6.09 -19.31 -25.38
CA PRO A 480 -7.02 -19.84 -26.35
C PRO A 480 -7.68 -21.14 -25.89
N ASP A 481 -8.69 -21.60 -26.64
CA ASP A 481 -9.09 -23.00 -26.58
C ASP A 481 -7.99 -23.91 -27.16
N PHE A 482 -7.43 -24.76 -26.30
CA PHE A 482 -6.39 -25.72 -26.63
C PHE A 482 -6.94 -27.02 -27.23
N GLN A 483 -6.22 -27.58 -28.20
CA GLN A 483 -6.52 -28.86 -28.83
C GLN A 483 -5.83 -30.02 -28.10
N ARG A 484 -6.31 -31.25 -28.31
CA ARG A 484 -5.65 -32.46 -27.76
C ARG A 484 -4.38 -32.75 -28.54
N GLY A 485 -3.29 -33.02 -27.81
CA GLY A 485 -1.99 -33.32 -28.39
C GLY A 485 -1.14 -32.10 -28.73
N THR A 486 -1.52 -30.89 -28.29
CA THR A 486 -0.59 -29.75 -28.23
C THR A 486 0.58 -30.12 -27.30
N PRO A 487 1.85 -29.97 -27.70
CA PRO A 487 3.01 -30.52 -26.98
C PRO A 487 3.54 -29.62 -25.85
N LEU A 488 2.75 -28.65 -25.38
CA LEU A 488 3.20 -27.70 -24.36
C LEU A 488 3.41 -28.42 -23.03
N GLU A 489 4.61 -28.30 -22.49
CA GLU A 489 5.10 -28.91 -21.24
C GLU A 489 5.19 -27.86 -20.12
N GLU A 490 5.64 -26.64 -20.43
CA GLU A 490 5.70 -25.53 -19.49
C GLU A 490 5.04 -24.25 -20.01
N MET A 491 4.24 -23.61 -19.14
CA MET A 491 3.58 -22.32 -19.41
C MET A 491 3.86 -21.36 -18.25
N LEU A 492 4.78 -20.42 -18.46
CA LEU A 492 5.32 -19.51 -17.44
C LEU A 492 4.94 -18.05 -17.74
N LEU A 493 3.93 -17.54 -17.03
CA LEU A 493 3.28 -16.24 -17.25
C LEU A 493 3.37 -15.27 -16.05
N THR A 494 4.07 -15.66 -14.98
CA THR A 494 4.26 -14.89 -13.73
C THR A 494 4.57 -13.41 -13.95
N ASN A 495 3.96 -12.51 -13.15
CA ASN A 495 4.14 -11.06 -13.21
C ASN A 495 3.84 -10.43 -14.59
N THR A 496 2.88 -10.97 -15.34
CA THR A 496 2.33 -10.34 -16.56
C THR A 496 0.90 -9.84 -16.34
N SER A 497 0.35 -9.08 -17.30
CA SER A 497 -1.05 -8.67 -17.32
C SER A 497 -1.97 -9.62 -18.10
N PHE A 498 -1.61 -10.90 -18.23
CA PHE A 498 -2.51 -11.94 -18.78
C PHE A 498 -3.81 -12.05 -17.98
N SER A 499 -4.92 -12.32 -18.65
CA SER A 499 -6.27 -12.19 -18.06
C SER A 499 -7.32 -13.11 -18.68
N GLY A 500 -8.55 -13.02 -18.18
CA GLY A 500 -9.70 -13.83 -18.63
C GLY A 500 -10.00 -14.98 -17.67
N LYS A 501 -10.61 -16.06 -18.17
CA LYS A 501 -10.89 -17.28 -17.41
C LYS A 501 -10.04 -18.45 -17.90
N LEU A 502 -9.69 -19.38 -17.02
CA LEU A 502 -9.11 -20.66 -17.44
C LEU A 502 -10.22 -21.51 -18.09
N HIS A 503 -10.11 -21.76 -19.40
CA HIS A 503 -11.08 -22.55 -20.14
C HIS A 503 -10.92 -24.05 -19.87
N ALA A 504 -12.03 -24.80 -19.97
CA ALA A 504 -12.01 -26.26 -19.77
C ALA A 504 -11.12 -27.02 -20.77
N SER A 505 -10.79 -26.39 -21.90
CA SER A 505 -9.82 -26.87 -22.89
C SER A 505 -8.38 -26.99 -22.35
N ILE A 506 -8.04 -26.35 -21.21
CA ILE A 506 -6.73 -26.54 -20.55
C ILE A 506 -6.42 -28.02 -20.29
N GLY A 507 -7.46 -28.82 -19.95
CA GLY A 507 -7.36 -30.26 -19.72
C GLY A 507 -7.15 -31.12 -20.99
N ASN A 508 -6.83 -30.51 -22.13
CA ASN A 508 -6.37 -31.18 -23.35
C ASN A 508 -4.83 -31.17 -23.48
N LEU A 509 -4.12 -30.34 -22.69
CA LEU A 509 -2.66 -30.16 -22.72
C LEU A 509 -1.93 -31.27 -21.94
N GLY A 510 -2.15 -32.53 -22.30
CA GLY A 510 -1.69 -33.69 -21.53
C GLY A 510 -0.17 -33.83 -21.32
N SER A 511 0.65 -33.00 -21.96
CA SER A 511 2.10 -32.92 -21.74
C SER A 511 2.52 -31.96 -20.62
N LEU A 512 1.62 -31.09 -20.12
CA LEU A 512 2.00 -30.07 -19.13
C LEU A 512 2.55 -30.68 -17.83
N THR A 513 3.79 -30.32 -17.51
CA THR A 513 4.50 -30.60 -16.25
C THR A 513 4.46 -29.40 -15.31
N LYS A 514 4.40 -28.16 -15.85
CA LYS A 514 4.48 -26.92 -15.09
C LYS A 514 3.53 -25.82 -15.59
N ILE A 515 2.75 -25.25 -14.68
CA ILE A 515 1.96 -24.02 -14.89
C ILE A 515 2.35 -22.99 -13.83
N GLU A 516 2.76 -21.81 -14.28
CA GLU A 516 2.96 -20.64 -13.42
C GLU A 516 2.20 -19.42 -13.96
N THR A 517 1.26 -18.91 -13.17
CA THR A 517 0.53 -17.66 -13.48
C THR A 517 0.51 -16.69 -12.31
N TRP A 518 1.56 -16.64 -11.49
CA TRP A 518 1.59 -15.82 -10.28
C TRP A 518 1.43 -14.32 -10.61
N ASN A 519 0.58 -13.61 -9.87
CA ASN A 519 0.39 -12.16 -9.99
C ASN A 519 -0.03 -11.72 -11.41
N CYS A 520 -1.03 -12.41 -11.93
CA CYS A 520 -1.70 -12.12 -13.21
C CYS A 520 -3.13 -11.60 -12.96
N ASN A 521 -3.89 -11.33 -14.02
CA ASN A 521 -5.27 -10.87 -13.96
C ASN A 521 -6.28 -11.98 -14.36
N PHE A 522 -5.99 -13.25 -14.09
CA PHE A 522 -6.96 -14.33 -14.32
C PHE A 522 -8.10 -14.30 -13.30
N SER A 523 -9.25 -14.86 -13.69
CA SER A 523 -10.53 -14.73 -12.99
C SER A 523 -11.43 -15.96 -13.20
N GLY A 524 -12.52 -16.06 -12.44
CA GLY A 524 -13.47 -17.16 -12.59
C GLY A 524 -13.10 -18.41 -11.79
N SER A 525 -13.88 -19.47 -11.97
CA SER A 525 -13.59 -20.77 -11.36
C SER A 525 -12.36 -21.43 -11.97
N ILE A 526 -11.61 -22.17 -11.15
CA ILE A 526 -10.61 -23.13 -11.63
C ILE A 526 -11.40 -24.27 -12.34
N PRO A 527 -11.15 -24.58 -13.62
CA PRO A 527 -11.94 -25.57 -14.35
C PRO A 527 -11.56 -26.99 -13.91
N SER A 528 -12.56 -27.83 -13.60
CA SER A 528 -12.34 -29.20 -13.10
C SER A 528 -11.53 -30.09 -14.06
N SER A 529 -11.53 -29.78 -15.35
CA SER A 529 -10.69 -30.39 -16.39
C SER A 529 -9.18 -30.29 -16.15
N ILE A 530 -8.72 -29.38 -15.28
CA ILE A 530 -7.31 -29.30 -14.88
C ILE A 530 -6.84 -30.64 -14.28
N GLY A 531 -7.73 -31.39 -13.64
CA GLY A 531 -7.49 -32.77 -13.14
C GLY A 531 -7.27 -33.84 -14.22
N ASN A 532 -7.20 -33.47 -15.49
CA ASN A 532 -6.76 -34.35 -16.57
C ASN A 532 -5.23 -34.29 -16.81
N LEU A 533 -4.54 -33.31 -16.23
CA LEU A 533 -3.12 -33.03 -16.48
C LEU A 533 -2.21 -33.95 -15.64
N THR A 534 -2.28 -35.26 -15.84
CA THR A 534 -1.67 -36.26 -14.93
C THR A 534 -0.13 -36.22 -14.83
N HIS A 535 0.55 -35.43 -15.67
CA HIS A 535 2.01 -35.19 -15.61
C HIS A 535 2.37 -33.89 -14.86
N LEU A 536 1.38 -33.12 -14.39
CA LEU A 536 1.60 -31.83 -13.76
C LEU A 536 2.27 -32.03 -12.38
N ASN A 537 3.51 -31.54 -12.27
CA ASN A 537 4.33 -31.58 -11.07
C ASN A 537 4.23 -30.27 -10.27
N PHE A 538 4.04 -29.14 -10.96
CA PHE A 538 3.99 -27.81 -10.37
C PHE A 538 2.80 -27.01 -10.90
N LEU A 539 1.97 -26.48 -9.99
CA LEU A 539 0.83 -25.62 -10.31
C LEU A 539 0.81 -24.39 -9.39
N SER A 540 1.10 -23.21 -9.95
CA SER A 540 0.83 -21.92 -9.29
C SER A 540 -0.21 -21.12 -10.06
N LEU A 541 -1.32 -20.82 -9.37
CA LEU A 541 -2.36 -19.87 -9.76
C LEU A 541 -2.39 -18.64 -8.84
N THR A 542 -1.32 -18.44 -8.07
CA THR A 542 -1.17 -17.47 -6.98
C THR A 542 -1.47 -16.02 -7.40
N GLY A 543 -2.07 -15.20 -6.53
CA GLY A 543 -2.17 -13.75 -6.77
C GLY A 543 -3.03 -13.40 -7.98
N ASN A 544 -4.21 -14.02 -8.10
CA ASN A 544 -5.16 -13.80 -9.18
C ASN A 544 -6.54 -13.44 -8.59
N THR A 545 -7.59 -13.50 -9.41
CA THR A 545 -8.98 -13.33 -8.97
C THR A 545 -9.82 -14.58 -9.20
N PHE A 546 -9.24 -15.78 -9.01
CA PHE A 546 -9.99 -17.03 -9.07
C PHE A 546 -11.02 -17.10 -7.94
N GLU A 547 -12.23 -17.52 -8.29
CA GLU A 547 -13.44 -17.57 -7.45
C GLU A 547 -14.02 -19.01 -7.42
N ASP A 548 -15.21 -19.18 -6.84
CA ASP A 548 -15.83 -20.50 -6.59
C ASP A 548 -14.96 -21.43 -5.72
N ARG A 549 -15.15 -22.76 -5.80
CA ARG A 549 -14.51 -23.75 -4.94
C ARG A 549 -13.32 -24.42 -5.61
N ILE A 550 -12.32 -24.81 -4.80
CA ILE A 550 -11.22 -25.69 -5.22
C ILE A 550 -11.81 -26.99 -5.81
N PRO A 551 -11.54 -27.35 -7.08
CA PRO A 551 -12.10 -28.56 -7.69
C PRO A 551 -11.50 -29.83 -7.08
N SER A 552 -12.35 -30.79 -6.66
CA SER A 552 -11.88 -32.07 -6.12
C SER A 552 -11.09 -32.90 -7.13
N SER A 553 -11.28 -32.67 -8.44
CA SER A 553 -10.50 -33.29 -9.51
C SER A 553 -9.01 -32.90 -9.51
N LEU A 554 -8.59 -31.86 -8.78
CA LEU A 554 -7.17 -31.63 -8.49
C LEU A 554 -6.53 -32.83 -7.80
N GLY A 555 -7.29 -33.61 -7.03
CA GLY A 555 -6.86 -34.88 -6.42
C GLY A 555 -6.51 -36.02 -7.40
N ASN A 556 -6.67 -35.80 -8.72
CA ASN A 556 -6.21 -36.73 -9.75
C ASN A 556 -4.73 -36.52 -10.13
N LEU A 557 -4.12 -35.39 -9.73
CA LEU A 557 -2.80 -34.95 -10.16
C LEU A 557 -1.68 -35.65 -9.38
N ILE A 558 -1.64 -36.98 -9.39
CA ILE A 558 -0.79 -37.80 -8.49
C ILE A 558 0.74 -37.58 -8.60
N GLN A 559 1.22 -36.79 -9.58
CA GLN A 559 2.63 -36.38 -9.72
C GLN A 559 2.92 -34.99 -9.13
N LEU A 560 1.91 -34.27 -8.63
CA LEU A 560 2.01 -32.89 -8.18
C LEU A 560 2.80 -32.78 -6.87
N SER A 561 3.97 -32.15 -6.93
CA SER A 561 4.81 -31.86 -5.76
C SER A 561 4.54 -30.48 -5.14
N PHE A 562 4.00 -29.54 -5.92
CA PHE A 562 3.75 -28.15 -5.52
C PHE A 562 2.36 -27.67 -5.97
N LEU A 563 1.54 -27.19 -5.02
CA LEU A 563 0.21 -26.62 -5.28
C LEU A 563 0.05 -25.27 -4.59
N TYR A 564 0.10 -24.19 -5.38
CA TYR A 564 -0.01 -22.80 -4.92
C TYR A 564 -1.28 -22.15 -5.50
N LEU A 565 -2.29 -21.93 -4.67
CA LEU A 565 -3.59 -21.32 -5.01
C LEU A 565 -3.90 -20.07 -4.15
N ASP A 566 -2.87 -19.56 -3.49
CA ASP A 566 -2.85 -18.47 -2.53
C ASP A 566 -3.12 -17.09 -3.16
N PHE A 567 -3.45 -16.09 -2.34
CA PHE A 567 -3.84 -14.73 -2.76
C PHE A 567 -4.90 -14.73 -3.87
N ASN A 568 -6.05 -15.34 -3.59
CA ASN A 568 -7.18 -15.47 -4.52
C ASN A 568 -8.52 -15.23 -3.78
N LYS A 569 -9.65 -15.64 -4.37
CA LYS A 569 -11.00 -15.53 -3.80
C LYS A 569 -11.70 -16.89 -3.74
N LEU A 570 -10.93 -17.97 -3.58
CA LEU A 570 -11.44 -19.33 -3.53
C LEU A 570 -12.24 -19.55 -2.24
N THR A 571 -13.34 -20.30 -2.35
CA THR A 571 -14.37 -20.43 -1.31
C THR A 571 -14.66 -21.89 -0.96
N GLY A 572 -15.33 -22.11 0.17
CA GLY A 572 -15.81 -23.44 0.54
C GLY A 572 -14.70 -24.38 1.03
N PRO A 573 -14.99 -25.68 1.23
CA PRO A 573 -14.07 -26.60 1.89
C PRO A 573 -12.89 -27.02 1.01
N ILE A 574 -11.74 -27.23 1.66
CA ILE A 574 -10.61 -27.99 1.11
C ILE A 574 -11.12 -29.39 0.70
N PRO A 575 -10.98 -29.82 -0.57
CA PRO A 575 -11.45 -31.14 -0.98
C PRO A 575 -10.67 -32.27 -0.31
N SER A 576 -11.38 -33.29 0.19
CA SER A 576 -10.81 -34.52 0.74
C SER A 576 -9.87 -35.23 -0.24
N GLU A 577 -10.15 -35.11 -1.53
CA GLU A 577 -9.47 -35.76 -2.64
C GLU A 577 -8.03 -35.23 -2.84
N LEU A 578 -7.68 -34.06 -2.29
CA LEU A 578 -6.29 -33.60 -2.24
C LEU A 578 -5.39 -34.55 -1.42
N ALA A 579 -5.96 -35.38 -0.54
CA ALA A 579 -5.25 -36.44 0.17
C ALA A 579 -4.64 -37.53 -0.73
N ASN A 580 -5.04 -37.59 -2.02
CA ASN A 580 -4.48 -38.52 -3.00
C ASN A 580 -3.11 -38.09 -3.53
N LEU A 581 -2.72 -36.82 -3.31
CA LEU A 581 -1.51 -36.20 -3.87
C LEU A 581 -0.26 -36.59 -3.07
N THR A 582 0.06 -37.88 -2.98
CA THR A 582 1.07 -38.40 -2.04
C THR A 582 2.52 -37.96 -2.29
N GLN A 583 2.79 -37.28 -3.41
CA GLN A 583 4.07 -36.60 -3.70
C GLN A 583 4.11 -35.13 -3.25
N LEU A 584 2.99 -34.56 -2.80
CA LEU A 584 2.87 -33.14 -2.49
C LEU A 584 3.77 -32.75 -1.32
N THR A 585 4.72 -31.86 -1.59
CA THR A 585 5.68 -31.33 -0.62
C THR A 585 5.26 -29.96 -0.09
N HIS A 586 4.59 -29.16 -0.93
CA HIS A 586 4.13 -27.81 -0.56
C HIS A 586 2.65 -27.61 -0.93
N LEU A 587 1.85 -27.15 0.03
CA LEU A 587 0.44 -26.79 -0.15
C LEU A 587 0.18 -25.38 0.39
N PHE A 588 -0.06 -24.43 -0.51
CA PHE A 588 -0.29 -23.02 -0.19
C PHE A 588 -1.71 -22.64 -0.65
N LEU A 589 -2.60 -22.40 0.31
CA LEU A 589 -3.98 -21.94 0.09
C LEU A 589 -4.27 -20.59 0.77
N HIS A 590 -3.24 -19.95 1.35
CA HIS A 590 -3.40 -18.78 2.21
C HIS A 590 -3.89 -17.52 1.47
N TYR A 591 -4.44 -16.54 2.21
CA TYR A 591 -5.14 -15.37 1.67
C TYR A 591 -6.24 -15.75 0.66
N ASN A 592 -7.27 -16.44 1.14
CA ASN A 592 -8.47 -16.85 0.40
C ASN A 592 -9.72 -16.78 1.31
N LEU A 593 -10.84 -17.36 0.86
CA LEU A 593 -12.10 -17.50 1.60
C LEU A 593 -12.46 -18.98 1.82
N VAL A 594 -11.45 -19.86 1.89
CA VAL A 594 -11.60 -21.30 2.10
C VAL A 594 -12.16 -21.54 3.50
N SER A 595 -13.20 -22.37 3.60
CA SER A 595 -13.97 -22.59 4.84
C SER A 595 -14.12 -24.08 5.17
N GLY A 596 -15.07 -24.45 6.01
CA GLY A 596 -15.22 -25.85 6.44
C GLY A 596 -14.11 -26.28 7.39
N GLN A 597 -13.74 -27.56 7.40
CA GLN A 597 -12.71 -28.11 8.31
C GLN A 597 -11.50 -28.62 7.53
N ILE A 598 -10.31 -28.63 8.17
CA ILE A 598 -9.11 -29.29 7.64
C ILE A 598 -9.43 -30.79 7.45
N PRO A 599 -9.39 -31.36 6.22
CA PRO A 599 -9.72 -32.76 6.01
C PRO A 599 -8.71 -33.69 6.70
N SER A 600 -9.18 -34.64 7.50
CA SER A 600 -8.33 -35.61 8.19
C SER A 600 -7.48 -36.46 7.23
N GLY A 601 -7.91 -36.61 5.97
CA GLY A 601 -7.17 -37.27 4.91
C GLY A 601 -5.83 -36.60 4.54
N LEU A 602 -5.64 -35.30 4.83
CA LEU A 602 -4.35 -34.63 4.60
C LEU A 602 -3.19 -35.26 5.41
N ALA A 603 -3.49 -36.04 6.45
CA ALA A 603 -2.53 -36.89 7.15
C ALA A 603 -1.85 -37.96 6.26
N ASN A 604 -2.37 -38.23 5.06
CA ASN A 604 -1.77 -39.13 4.08
C ASN A 604 -0.61 -38.48 3.28
N LEU A 605 -0.46 -37.16 3.34
CA LEU A 605 0.54 -36.39 2.58
C LEU A 605 1.91 -36.45 3.26
N THR A 606 2.49 -37.64 3.39
CA THR A 606 3.68 -37.89 4.24
C THR A 606 4.98 -37.23 3.75
N GLN A 607 4.99 -36.68 2.53
CA GLN A 607 6.09 -35.87 1.99
C GLN A 607 5.93 -34.36 2.23
N LEU A 608 4.82 -33.91 2.82
CA LEU A 608 4.51 -32.50 3.01
C LEU A 608 5.50 -31.85 3.99
N THR A 609 6.22 -30.83 3.51
CA THR A 609 7.18 -30.02 4.27
C THR A 609 6.61 -28.65 4.63
N HIS A 610 5.77 -28.07 3.76
CA HIS A 610 5.18 -26.74 3.95
C HIS A 610 3.66 -26.79 3.79
N LEU A 611 2.94 -26.29 4.80
CA LEU A 611 1.49 -26.11 4.78
C LEU A 611 1.12 -24.69 5.23
N PHE A 612 0.60 -23.89 4.31
CA PHE A 612 0.11 -22.53 4.54
C PHE A 612 -1.39 -22.47 4.26
N LEU A 613 -2.19 -22.32 5.32
CA LEU A 613 -3.64 -22.15 5.28
C LEU A 613 -4.11 -20.81 5.89
N ASP A 614 -3.18 -19.91 6.18
CA ASP A 614 -3.43 -18.63 6.86
C ASP A 614 -4.37 -17.69 6.09
N TYR A 615 -4.94 -16.69 6.78
CA TYR A 615 -5.87 -15.70 6.20
C TYR A 615 -7.01 -16.38 5.42
N ASN A 616 -7.81 -17.18 6.13
CA ASN A 616 -8.92 -17.95 5.57
C ASN A 616 -10.08 -18.08 6.59
N LEU A 617 -11.09 -18.87 6.26
CA LEU A 617 -12.28 -19.13 7.08
C LEU A 617 -12.33 -20.58 7.61
N VAL A 618 -11.20 -21.29 7.65
CA VAL A 618 -11.12 -22.70 8.07
C VAL A 618 -11.44 -22.83 9.55
N SER A 619 -12.18 -23.87 9.91
CA SER A 619 -12.85 -24.02 11.20
C SER A 619 -12.71 -25.44 11.78
N GLY A 620 -13.22 -25.66 12.99
CA GLY A 620 -13.08 -26.94 13.68
C GLY A 620 -11.71 -27.09 14.34
N GLN A 621 -11.30 -28.33 14.60
CA GLN A 621 -10.05 -28.63 15.32
C GLN A 621 -8.94 -29.05 14.36
N ILE A 622 -7.67 -28.83 14.74
CA ILE A 622 -6.51 -29.42 14.05
C ILE A 622 -6.65 -30.95 14.08
N PRO A 623 -6.74 -31.66 12.94
CA PRO A 623 -6.90 -33.11 12.94
C PRO A 623 -5.67 -33.79 13.55
N PHE A 624 -5.87 -34.73 14.48
CA PHE A 624 -4.76 -35.41 15.17
C PHE A 624 -3.76 -36.05 14.19
N GLY A 625 -4.25 -36.58 13.05
CA GLY A 625 -3.42 -37.18 12.00
C GLY A 625 -2.44 -36.19 11.35
N LEU A 626 -2.75 -34.89 11.32
CA LEU A 626 -1.85 -33.87 10.77
C LEU A 626 -0.52 -33.81 11.57
N THR A 627 -0.57 -34.13 12.87
CA THR A 627 0.64 -34.20 13.72
C THR A 627 1.52 -35.44 13.46
N ASN A 628 1.15 -36.31 12.52
CA ASN A 628 1.98 -37.42 12.05
C ASN A 628 2.82 -37.06 10.80
N LEU A 629 2.65 -35.86 10.23
CA LEU A 629 3.41 -35.41 9.04
C LEU A 629 4.83 -34.97 9.42
N THR A 630 5.68 -35.93 9.80
CA THR A 630 7.00 -35.67 10.41
C THR A 630 8.02 -34.95 9.52
N GLN A 631 7.73 -34.76 8.23
CA GLN A 631 8.54 -33.96 7.31
C GLN A 631 8.21 -32.46 7.35
N LEU A 632 7.12 -32.04 8.00
CA LEU A 632 6.76 -30.62 8.12
C LEU A 632 7.91 -29.82 8.76
N THR A 633 8.41 -28.85 8.00
CA THR A 633 9.31 -27.76 8.41
C THR A 633 8.53 -26.49 8.71
N VAL A 634 7.38 -26.28 8.06
CA VAL A 634 6.54 -25.09 8.22
C VAL A 634 5.06 -25.47 8.32
N LEU A 635 4.40 -24.96 9.35
CA LEU A 635 2.95 -25.03 9.52
C LEU A 635 2.42 -23.64 9.88
N ASN A 636 1.76 -22.98 8.92
CA ASN A 636 1.00 -21.75 9.17
C ASN A 636 -0.50 -22.02 9.06
N LEU A 637 -1.23 -21.78 10.16
CA LEU A 637 -2.69 -21.86 10.26
C LEU A 637 -3.28 -20.54 10.82
N ALA A 638 -2.54 -19.43 10.77
CA ALA A 638 -2.91 -18.15 11.37
C ALA A 638 -4.21 -17.54 10.80
N ASP A 639 -4.83 -16.61 11.51
CA ASP A 639 -5.96 -15.80 11.04
C ASP A 639 -7.07 -16.66 10.39
N ASN A 640 -7.68 -17.51 11.22
CA ASN A 640 -8.68 -18.52 10.87
C ASN A 640 -9.70 -18.75 12.02
N ASN A 641 -10.71 -19.58 11.77
CA ASN A 641 -11.78 -19.92 12.73
C ASN A 641 -11.54 -21.24 13.49
N LEU A 642 -10.28 -21.67 13.69
CA LEU A 642 -9.98 -22.95 14.36
C LEU A 642 -10.26 -22.85 15.87
N VAL A 643 -10.70 -23.97 16.44
CA VAL A 643 -11.23 -24.09 17.81
C VAL A 643 -10.67 -25.31 18.53
N GLY A 644 -10.97 -25.43 19.83
CA GLY A 644 -10.55 -26.55 20.67
C GLY A 644 -9.19 -26.30 21.32
N GLN A 645 -8.43 -27.37 21.59
CA GLN A 645 -7.09 -27.29 22.19
C GLN A 645 -6.02 -27.55 21.13
N ILE A 646 -4.87 -26.88 21.24
CA ILE A 646 -3.68 -27.19 20.43
C ILE A 646 -3.25 -28.64 20.76
N PRO A 647 -3.21 -29.57 19.79
CA PRO A 647 -2.94 -30.97 20.09
C PRO A 647 -1.57 -31.19 20.73
N SER A 648 -1.52 -31.90 21.87
CA SER A 648 -0.25 -32.20 22.57
C SER A 648 0.72 -33.06 21.74
N SER A 649 0.23 -33.73 20.69
CA SER A 649 1.00 -34.49 19.71
C SER A 649 1.74 -33.62 18.69
N ILE A 650 1.55 -32.29 18.66
CA ILE A 650 2.29 -31.38 17.77
C ILE A 650 3.82 -31.48 17.96
N ILE A 651 4.27 -31.94 19.14
CA ILE A 651 5.66 -32.28 19.48
C ILE A 651 6.27 -33.42 18.62
N ASN A 652 5.45 -34.13 17.84
CA ASN A 652 5.89 -35.18 16.92
C ASN A 652 6.51 -34.60 15.63
N LEU A 653 6.19 -33.35 15.28
CA LEU A 653 6.68 -32.63 14.10
C LEU A 653 8.13 -32.18 14.29
N LYS A 654 9.06 -33.11 14.54
CA LYS A 654 10.45 -32.83 14.97
C LYS A 654 11.27 -31.97 14.00
N ASN A 655 10.85 -31.86 12.75
CA ASN A 655 11.49 -31.04 11.72
C ASN A 655 11.00 -29.58 11.69
N LEU A 656 9.96 -29.23 12.46
CA LEU A 656 9.30 -27.93 12.42
C LEU A 656 10.27 -26.80 12.83
N GLU A 657 10.50 -25.87 11.90
CA GLU A 657 11.31 -24.66 12.03
C GLU A 657 10.42 -23.43 12.27
N PHE A 658 9.20 -23.44 11.72
CA PHE A 658 8.18 -22.38 11.87
C PHE A 658 6.83 -22.96 12.28
N LEU A 659 6.19 -22.37 13.29
CA LEU A 659 4.81 -22.68 13.70
C LEU A 659 4.04 -21.38 13.99
N ASP A 660 3.00 -21.12 13.21
CA ASP A 660 2.05 -20.05 13.48
C ASP A 660 0.62 -20.60 13.59
N LEU A 661 0.00 -20.33 14.74
CA LEU A 661 -1.37 -20.66 15.11
C LEU A 661 -2.13 -19.42 15.61
N SER A 662 -1.61 -18.22 15.36
CA SER A 662 -2.15 -16.95 15.85
C SER A 662 -3.49 -16.58 15.20
N GLY A 663 -4.20 -15.58 15.74
CA GLY A 663 -5.46 -15.09 15.13
C GLY A 663 -6.55 -16.17 15.03
N ASN A 664 -6.67 -17.04 16.04
CA ASN A 664 -7.58 -18.17 16.05
C ASN A 664 -8.36 -18.25 17.38
N ASN A 665 -9.27 -19.21 17.50
CA ASN A 665 -10.09 -19.43 18.69
C ASN A 665 -9.67 -20.70 19.45
N PHE A 666 -8.37 -21.02 19.46
CA PHE A 666 -7.82 -22.07 20.32
C PHE A 666 -7.92 -21.69 21.79
N SER A 667 -8.06 -22.70 22.65
CA SER A 667 -8.45 -22.55 24.06
C SER A 667 -7.82 -23.62 24.95
N GLY A 668 -7.95 -23.45 26.27
CA GLY A 668 -7.43 -24.38 27.27
C GLY A 668 -5.96 -24.10 27.65
N THR A 669 -5.33 -25.05 28.35
CA THR A 669 -4.01 -24.85 28.96
C THR A 669 -2.92 -25.64 28.23
N MET A 670 -1.83 -24.98 27.86
CA MET A 670 -0.66 -25.61 27.23
C MET A 670 0.61 -25.38 28.06
N GLU A 671 1.53 -26.33 28.06
CA GLU A 671 2.83 -26.20 28.74
C GLU A 671 3.89 -25.84 27.71
N PHE A 672 4.60 -24.73 27.88
CA PHE A 672 5.62 -24.27 26.94
C PHE A 672 6.74 -25.30 26.72
N ASN A 673 7.07 -26.09 27.76
CA ASN A 673 8.03 -27.20 27.71
C ASN A 673 7.71 -28.28 26.65
N LYS A 674 6.53 -28.26 26.02
CA LYS A 674 6.19 -29.11 24.88
C LYS A 674 6.94 -28.66 23.62
N PHE A 675 6.98 -27.34 23.33
CA PHE A 675 7.69 -26.77 22.19
C PHE A 675 9.22 -26.93 22.30
N VAL A 676 9.75 -26.96 23.51
CA VAL A 676 11.18 -27.21 23.83
C VAL A 676 11.72 -28.56 23.30
N LYS A 677 10.83 -29.46 22.85
CA LYS A 677 11.17 -30.74 22.19
C LYS A 677 11.38 -30.59 20.67
N LEU A 678 10.82 -29.54 20.06
CA LEU A 678 10.94 -29.23 18.63
C LEU A 678 12.24 -28.46 18.39
N LYS A 679 13.37 -29.17 18.39
CA LYS A 679 14.71 -28.56 18.48
C LYS A 679 15.12 -27.66 17.31
N LYS A 680 14.39 -27.68 16.20
CA LYS A 680 14.60 -26.77 15.07
C LYS A 680 13.73 -25.51 15.09
N LEU A 681 12.69 -25.44 15.94
CA LEU A 681 11.67 -24.39 15.90
C LEU A 681 12.26 -23.05 16.34
N THR A 682 12.47 -22.12 15.39
CA THR A 682 12.96 -20.76 15.63
C THR A 682 11.83 -19.73 15.69
N SER A 683 10.70 -19.99 15.04
CA SER A 683 9.56 -19.06 14.96
C SER A 683 8.32 -19.70 15.57
N LEU A 684 7.76 -19.10 16.63
CA LEU A 684 6.56 -19.61 17.32
C LEU A 684 5.58 -18.49 17.62
N HIS A 685 4.41 -18.54 16.98
CA HIS A 685 3.33 -17.57 17.16
C HIS A 685 2.05 -18.25 17.64
N LEU A 686 1.57 -17.79 18.80
CA LEU A 686 0.34 -18.21 19.48
C LEU A 686 -0.57 -17.01 19.81
N SER A 687 -0.16 -15.79 19.43
CA SER A 687 -0.86 -14.52 19.69
C SER A 687 -2.35 -14.55 19.28
N PHE A 688 -3.18 -13.71 19.92
CA PHE A 688 -4.60 -13.56 19.58
C PHE A 688 -5.40 -14.88 19.61
N ASN A 689 -5.18 -15.69 20.65
CA ASN A 689 -5.94 -16.89 20.97
C ASN A 689 -6.52 -16.81 22.40
N ARG A 690 -7.28 -17.84 22.82
CA ARG A 690 -7.78 -18.01 24.20
C ARG A 690 -6.99 -19.08 24.97
N VAL A 691 -5.74 -19.30 24.61
CA VAL A 691 -4.84 -20.31 25.20
C VAL A 691 -4.15 -19.74 26.44
N SER A 692 -4.23 -20.47 27.56
CA SER A 692 -3.45 -20.16 28.76
C SER A 692 -2.12 -20.91 28.72
N LEU A 693 -1.02 -20.19 28.51
CA LEU A 693 0.32 -20.78 28.41
C LEU A 693 0.98 -20.87 29.80
N HIS A 694 1.36 -22.07 30.21
CA HIS A 694 2.06 -22.33 31.45
C HIS A 694 3.56 -22.56 31.21
N ILE A 695 4.41 -21.78 31.89
CA ILE A 695 5.86 -21.79 31.76
C ILE A 695 6.47 -22.15 33.12
N SER A 696 7.21 -23.25 33.20
CA SER A 696 7.82 -23.71 34.46
C SER A 696 9.09 -22.94 34.78
N GLU A 697 9.26 -22.51 36.04
CA GLU A 697 10.43 -21.75 36.51
C GLU A 697 11.76 -22.50 36.34
N THR A 698 11.73 -23.84 36.24
CA THR A 698 12.91 -24.69 35.98
C THR A 698 13.47 -24.62 34.56
N SER A 699 12.78 -23.98 33.61
CA SER A 699 13.18 -23.92 32.19
C SER A 699 14.39 -23.01 31.91
N GLY A 700 14.84 -22.21 32.89
CA GLY A 700 16.01 -21.34 32.73
C GLY A 700 17.36 -22.07 32.66
N ASN A 701 17.44 -23.32 33.16
CA ASN A 701 18.69 -24.09 33.26
C ASN A 701 18.88 -25.14 32.16
N THR A 702 17.97 -25.25 31.19
CA THR A 702 18.09 -26.18 30.07
C THR A 702 18.55 -25.46 28.80
N THR A 703 19.47 -26.08 28.04
CA THR A 703 19.86 -25.56 26.72
C THR A 703 18.66 -25.58 25.79
N LEU A 704 18.11 -24.38 25.57
CA LEU A 704 16.99 -24.13 24.68
C LEU A 704 17.51 -23.81 23.28
N GLN A 705 16.68 -24.07 22.28
CA GLN A 705 16.87 -23.50 20.95
C GLN A 705 16.85 -21.97 21.03
N LYS A 706 17.44 -21.35 20.00
CA LYS A 706 17.36 -19.91 19.80
C LYS A 706 16.11 -19.62 18.98
N PHE A 707 15.24 -18.77 19.52
CA PHE A 707 14.07 -18.27 18.81
C PHE A 707 14.44 -16.97 18.12
N GLN A 708 14.02 -16.83 16.87
CA GLN A 708 14.06 -15.61 16.07
C GLN A 708 12.75 -14.83 16.26
N GLU A 709 11.62 -15.52 16.47
CA GLU A 709 10.31 -14.91 16.68
C GLU A 709 9.51 -15.59 17.79
N LEU A 710 8.90 -14.79 18.67
CA LEU A 710 8.01 -15.23 19.74
C LEU A 710 6.79 -14.30 19.84
N GLY A 711 5.68 -14.70 19.22
CA GLY A 711 4.36 -14.08 19.38
C GLY A 711 3.55 -14.76 20.46
N LEU A 712 3.46 -14.16 21.65
CA LEU A 712 2.77 -14.69 22.83
C LEU A 712 1.77 -13.68 23.44
N CYS A 713 1.22 -12.78 22.62
CA CYS A 713 0.15 -11.87 23.03
C CYS A 713 -1.13 -12.64 23.45
N LEU A 714 -1.88 -12.14 24.43
CA LEU A 714 -3.11 -12.76 24.97
C LEU A 714 -2.95 -14.19 25.56
N CYS A 715 -1.71 -14.69 25.75
CA CYS A 715 -1.44 -16.04 26.24
C CYS A 715 -1.63 -16.25 27.77
N ASN A 716 -2.25 -15.29 28.47
CA ASN A 716 -2.50 -15.29 29.93
C ASN A 716 -1.23 -15.49 30.79
N LEU A 717 -0.11 -14.90 30.38
CA LEU A 717 1.16 -14.95 31.10
C LEU A 717 1.22 -13.90 32.22
N SER A 718 1.75 -14.26 33.39
CA SER A 718 1.85 -13.36 34.56
C SER A 718 3.28 -13.06 35.04
N LYS A 719 4.28 -13.80 34.56
CA LYS A 719 5.71 -13.63 34.85
C LYS A 719 6.51 -13.71 33.57
N PHE A 720 7.46 -12.79 33.35
CA PHE A 720 8.36 -12.83 32.20
C PHE A 720 9.03 -14.22 32.07
N PRO A 721 9.01 -14.85 30.89
CA PRO A 721 9.63 -16.15 30.69
C PRO A 721 11.14 -16.09 30.95
N ALA A 722 11.63 -16.76 32.01
CA ALA A 722 13.02 -16.68 32.45
C ALA A 722 14.04 -17.15 31.40
N PHE A 723 13.62 -17.96 30.42
CA PHE A 723 14.49 -18.41 29.34
C PHE A 723 14.89 -17.30 28.34
N LEU A 724 14.13 -16.20 28.27
CA LEU A 724 14.43 -15.08 27.38
C LEU A 724 15.80 -14.47 27.68
N ALA A 725 16.26 -14.53 28.94
CA ALA A 725 17.59 -14.10 29.37
C ALA A 725 18.75 -14.76 28.61
N ASN A 726 18.52 -15.93 27.99
CA ASN A 726 19.51 -16.71 27.23
C ASN A 726 19.27 -16.66 25.70
N GLN A 727 18.45 -15.72 25.21
CA GLN A 727 18.13 -15.53 23.79
C GLN A 727 18.91 -14.34 23.20
N ASP A 728 19.62 -14.60 22.10
CA ASP A 728 20.52 -13.68 21.39
C ASP A 728 20.21 -13.56 19.89
N GLU A 729 19.49 -14.51 19.29
CA GLU A 729 19.02 -14.45 17.89
C GLU A 729 17.61 -13.83 17.71
N LEU A 730 16.95 -13.41 18.80
CA LEU A 730 15.54 -12.96 18.77
C LEU A 730 15.41 -11.63 18.03
N GLN A 731 14.53 -11.58 17.04
CA GLN A 731 14.24 -10.40 16.21
C GLN A 731 12.88 -9.79 16.57
N TRP A 732 11.90 -10.62 16.89
CA TRP A 732 10.56 -10.21 17.29
C TRP A 732 10.17 -10.86 18.62
N LEU A 733 9.85 -10.01 19.61
CA LEU A 733 9.21 -10.40 20.86
C LEU A 733 7.89 -9.65 21.08
N ASP A 734 6.78 -10.37 20.99
CA ASP A 734 5.44 -9.87 21.32
C ASP A 734 4.90 -10.55 22.58
N LEU A 735 4.71 -9.72 23.61
CA LEU A 735 4.22 -10.07 24.94
C LEU A 735 3.04 -9.15 25.34
N GLY A 736 2.38 -8.50 24.38
CA GLY A 736 1.25 -7.60 24.60
C GLY A 736 0.04 -8.29 25.26
N ASP A 737 -0.89 -7.49 25.79
CA ASP A 737 -2.20 -7.94 26.30
C ASP A 737 -2.10 -9.18 27.22
N ASN A 738 -1.23 -9.09 28.22
CA ASN A 738 -0.94 -10.15 29.18
C ASN A 738 -1.11 -9.63 30.63
N ASN A 739 -0.81 -10.48 31.61
CA ASN A 739 -0.95 -10.21 33.03
C ASN A 739 0.40 -9.92 33.72
N PHE A 740 1.40 -9.37 33.03
CA PHE A 740 2.70 -9.05 33.64
C PHE A 740 2.58 -7.87 34.62
N HIS A 741 3.02 -8.11 35.86
CA HIS A 741 2.94 -7.15 36.96
C HIS A 741 4.32 -6.71 37.45
N GLY A 742 4.41 -5.48 37.96
CA GLY A 742 5.60 -5.00 38.68
C GLY A 742 6.72 -4.51 37.75
N GLN A 743 7.97 -4.80 38.09
CA GLN A 743 9.12 -4.26 37.36
C GLN A 743 9.54 -5.18 36.20
N VAL A 744 9.93 -4.60 35.07
CA VAL A 744 10.69 -5.32 34.03
C VAL A 744 11.99 -5.90 34.64
N PRO A 745 12.30 -7.19 34.42
CA PRO A 745 13.51 -7.80 34.97
C PRO A 745 14.80 -7.18 34.42
N GLY A 746 15.81 -6.96 35.26
CA GLY A 746 17.06 -6.33 34.85
C GLY A 746 17.85 -7.10 33.77
N TRP A 747 17.63 -8.40 33.62
CA TRP A 747 18.20 -9.22 32.55
C TRP A 747 17.56 -8.97 31.18
N PHE A 748 16.34 -8.42 31.13
CA PHE A 748 15.60 -8.18 29.87
C PHE A 748 16.38 -7.24 28.94
N TRP A 749 17.03 -6.23 29.53
CA TRP A 749 17.93 -5.28 28.83
C TRP A 749 19.21 -5.91 28.26
N ASN A 750 19.45 -7.20 28.45
CA ASN A 750 20.56 -7.93 27.85
C ASN A 750 20.16 -8.95 26.77
N VAL A 751 18.86 -9.16 26.53
CA VAL A 751 18.34 -10.04 25.49
C VAL A 751 18.62 -9.45 24.10
N SER A 752 19.20 -10.25 23.19
CA SER A 752 19.22 -10.01 21.73
C SER A 752 19.51 -8.56 21.27
N LYS A 753 20.61 -7.97 21.77
CA LYS A 753 20.97 -6.55 21.53
C LYS A 753 21.22 -6.19 20.07
N GLU A 754 21.77 -7.12 19.31
CA GLU A 754 22.22 -6.91 17.92
C GLU A 754 21.17 -7.33 16.89
N SER A 755 20.03 -7.86 17.35
CA SER A 755 19.05 -8.64 16.58
C SER A 755 17.61 -8.20 16.80
N LEU A 756 17.22 -7.70 17.98
CA LEU A 756 15.84 -7.27 18.25
C LEU A 756 15.42 -6.04 17.42
N GLU A 757 14.38 -6.23 16.63
CA GLU A 757 13.75 -5.25 15.73
C GLU A 757 12.33 -4.90 16.20
N VAL A 758 11.58 -5.83 16.81
CA VAL A 758 10.24 -5.57 17.38
C VAL A 758 10.14 -6.00 18.84
N ILE A 759 9.73 -5.06 19.71
CA ILE A 759 9.36 -5.33 21.10
C ILE A 759 7.97 -4.74 21.38
N ASN A 760 7.01 -5.62 21.73
CA ASN A 760 5.69 -5.23 22.23
C ASN A 760 5.49 -5.74 23.67
N LEU A 761 5.36 -4.82 24.63
CA LEU A 761 4.96 -5.08 26.03
C LEU A 761 3.66 -4.33 26.41
N SER A 762 2.85 -3.93 25.41
CA SER A 762 1.64 -3.13 25.61
C SER A 762 0.57 -3.82 26.45
N ASN A 763 -0.41 -3.05 26.94
CA ASN A 763 -1.63 -3.56 27.57
C ASN A 763 -1.34 -4.56 28.72
N ASN A 764 -0.54 -4.12 29.69
CA ASN A 764 -0.05 -4.93 30.81
C ASN A 764 -0.08 -4.12 32.13
N PHE A 765 0.39 -4.71 33.23
CA PHE A 765 0.38 -4.08 34.57
C PHE A 765 1.79 -3.74 35.08
N LEU A 766 2.73 -3.46 34.18
CA LEU A 766 4.11 -3.12 34.50
C LEU A 766 4.17 -1.73 35.17
N THR A 767 4.85 -1.61 36.31
CA THR A 767 4.94 -0.38 37.10
C THR A 767 6.27 0.37 36.96
N SER A 768 7.33 -0.30 36.48
CA SER A 768 8.66 0.31 36.32
C SER A 768 9.53 -0.48 35.34
N LEU A 769 10.39 0.23 34.61
CA LEU A 769 11.44 -0.35 33.77
C LEU A 769 12.69 -0.77 34.58
N GLY A 770 12.75 -0.40 35.86
CA GLY A 770 13.87 -0.73 36.75
C GLY A 770 15.13 0.07 36.45
N GLN A 771 16.29 -0.54 36.68
CA GLN A 771 17.57 0.01 36.22
C GLN A 771 17.76 -0.35 34.74
N HIS A 772 17.44 0.61 33.87
CA HIS A 772 17.71 0.57 32.43
C HIS A 772 18.68 1.70 32.06
N PRO A 773 19.49 1.56 31.00
CA PRO A 773 20.22 2.68 30.42
C PRO A 773 19.24 3.69 29.79
N ILE A 774 19.63 4.98 29.73
CA ILE A 774 18.79 6.04 29.14
C ILE A 774 18.58 5.76 27.65
N LEU A 775 19.65 5.44 26.93
CA LEU A 775 19.61 4.86 25.58
C LEU A 775 19.49 3.34 25.70
N LEU A 776 18.43 2.77 25.14
CA LEU A 776 18.18 1.33 25.18
C LEU A 776 19.20 0.57 24.31
N PRO A 777 19.53 -0.69 24.67
CA PRO A 777 20.70 -1.38 24.12
C PRO A 777 20.44 -2.15 22.81
N TRP A 778 19.23 -2.10 22.26
CA TRP A 778 18.83 -2.79 21.04
C TRP A 778 19.10 -1.91 19.82
N THR A 779 20.14 -2.24 19.05
CA THR A 779 20.67 -1.32 18.01
C THR A 779 19.80 -1.26 16.75
N ARG A 780 19.09 -2.34 16.42
CA ARG A 780 18.22 -2.43 15.22
C ARG A 780 16.76 -2.05 15.46
N LEU A 781 16.37 -1.78 16.70
CA LEU A 781 14.96 -1.67 17.12
C LEU A 781 14.13 -0.75 16.21
N ALA A 782 13.09 -1.29 15.58
CA ALA A 782 12.16 -0.63 14.66
C ALA A 782 10.81 -0.30 15.34
N ILE A 783 10.28 -1.21 16.17
CA ILE A 783 9.16 -0.94 17.08
C ILE A 783 9.61 -1.01 18.54
N LEU A 784 9.23 0.01 19.31
CA LEU A 784 9.03 -0.11 20.75
C LEU A 784 7.60 0.30 21.12
N ASP A 785 6.79 -0.67 21.56
CA ASP A 785 5.45 -0.42 22.12
C ASP A 785 5.40 -0.88 23.59
N LEU A 786 5.18 0.10 24.48
CA LEU A 786 5.02 -0.07 25.93
C LEU A 786 3.69 0.53 26.44
N ARG A 787 2.74 0.81 25.54
CA ARG A 787 1.53 1.57 25.87
C ARG A 787 0.63 0.85 26.88
N SER A 788 -0.29 1.60 27.51
CA SER A 788 -1.33 1.07 28.40
C SER A 788 -0.75 0.18 29.50
N ASN A 789 0.15 0.78 30.28
CA ASN A 789 0.80 0.16 31.43
C ASN A 789 0.76 1.13 32.63
N LYS A 790 1.46 0.82 33.73
CA LYS A 790 1.56 1.66 34.94
C LYS A 790 2.99 2.21 35.12
N LEU A 791 3.77 2.30 34.03
CA LEU A 791 5.21 2.59 34.05
C LEU A 791 5.48 4.00 34.57
N GLN A 792 6.51 4.12 35.40
CA GLN A 792 6.93 5.36 36.06
C GLN A 792 8.43 5.61 35.85
N GLY A 793 8.86 6.84 36.09
CA GLY A 793 10.25 7.29 35.91
C GLY A 793 10.37 8.31 34.78
N SER A 794 11.56 8.40 34.18
CA SER A 794 11.82 9.15 32.95
C SER A 794 11.55 8.28 31.72
N LEU A 795 11.33 8.90 30.55
CA LEU A 795 11.29 8.18 29.28
C LEU A 795 12.63 7.45 29.01
N PRO A 796 12.60 6.19 28.55
CA PRO A 796 13.74 5.63 27.83
C PRO A 796 13.88 6.30 26.45
N ILE A 797 15.01 6.08 25.78
CA ILE A 797 15.24 6.44 24.38
C ILE A 797 15.58 5.14 23.64
N PRO A 798 14.78 4.70 22.63
CA PRO A 798 15.09 3.53 21.81
C PRO A 798 16.22 3.84 20.81
N SER A 799 16.46 2.94 19.84
CA SER A 799 17.46 3.18 18.80
C SER A 799 17.10 4.41 17.95
N PHE A 800 18.12 5.02 17.36
CA PHE A 800 17.92 6.10 16.38
C PHE A 800 17.31 5.60 15.06
N SER A 801 17.29 4.26 14.84
CA SER A 801 16.59 3.59 13.74
C SER A 801 15.08 3.37 13.97
N THR A 802 14.57 3.61 15.18
CA THR A 802 13.18 3.24 15.54
C THR A 802 12.13 4.03 14.76
N LEU A 803 11.21 3.29 14.12
CA LEU A 803 10.11 3.80 13.28
C LEU A 803 8.85 4.12 14.09
N ARG A 804 8.51 3.27 15.06
CA ARG A 804 7.40 3.47 16.01
C ARG A 804 7.93 3.51 17.44
N TYR A 805 7.68 4.62 18.13
CA TYR A 805 7.86 4.71 19.58
C TYR A 805 6.53 5.10 20.25
N ASP A 806 5.92 4.13 20.94
CA ASP A 806 4.62 4.26 21.59
C ASP A 806 4.75 3.91 23.09
N VAL A 807 4.54 4.92 23.94
CA VAL A 807 4.54 4.80 25.41
C VAL A 807 3.28 5.41 26.01
N SER A 808 2.23 5.51 25.20
CA SER A 808 0.97 6.14 25.57
C SER A 808 0.31 5.45 26.78
N ASN A 809 -0.60 6.15 27.47
CA ASN A 809 -1.35 5.62 28.62
C ASN A 809 -0.44 5.02 29.71
N ASN A 810 0.43 5.85 30.29
CA ASN A 810 1.40 5.46 31.32
C ASN A 810 1.56 6.57 32.39
N SER A 811 2.58 6.47 33.24
CA SER A 811 2.90 7.47 34.27
C SER A 811 4.34 8.01 34.18
N PHE A 812 4.95 7.98 32.99
CA PHE A 812 6.27 8.58 32.73
C PHE A 812 6.25 10.09 32.98
N SER A 813 7.38 10.62 33.45
CA SER A 813 7.50 11.96 34.04
C SER A 813 8.86 12.60 33.74
N GLY A 814 9.07 13.83 34.21
CA GLY A 814 10.26 14.62 33.87
C GLY A 814 10.14 15.27 32.49
N LYS A 815 11.26 15.50 31.81
CA LYS A 815 11.33 16.11 30.46
C LYS A 815 11.57 15.06 29.39
N ILE A 816 11.21 15.36 28.14
CA ILE A 816 11.73 14.63 26.97
C ILE A 816 13.25 14.89 26.89
N PRO A 817 14.11 13.85 26.84
CA PRO A 817 15.55 14.03 26.67
C PRO A 817 15.91 14.54 25.26
N GLU A 818 16.88 15.45 25.16
CA GLU A 818 17.43 15.92 23.86
C GLU A 818 18.14 14.80 23.06
N LEU A 819 18.36 13.60 23.63
CA LEU A 819 18.81 12.44 22.87
C LEU A 819 17.77 11.95 21.83
N ILE A 820 16.49 12.28 22.02
CA ILE A 820 15.43 11.95 21.05
C ILE A 820 15.72 12.59 19.68
N CYS A 821 16.41 13.73 19.65
CA CYS A 821 16.71 14.54 18.46
C CYS A 821 17.47 13.81 17.34
N ASN A 822 18.07 12.67 17.66
CA ASN A 822 18.86 11.85 16.74
C ASN A 822 18.03 10.79 16.00
N MET A 823 16.76 10.55 16.40
CA MET A 823 15.88 9.52 15.83
C MET A 823 15.34 9.93 14.45
N SER A 824 16.20 9.99 13.44
CA SER A 824 15.85 10.47 12.09
C SER A 824 14.85 9.58 11.36
N SER A 825 14.74 8.29 11.69
CA SER A 825 13.82 7.34 11.04
C SER A 825 12.39 7.34 11.60
N LEU A 826 12.10 8.13 12.64
CA LEU A 826 10.86 8.03 13.42
C LEU A 826 9.62 8.48 12.65
N GLU A 827 8.68 7.56 12.41
CA GLU A 827 7.41 7.81 11.70
C GLU A 827 6.24 8.07 12.67
N VAL A 828 6.24 7.41 13.84
CA VAL A 828 5.21 7.53 14.86
C VAL A 828 5.84 7.78 16.23
N LEU A 829 5.51 8.93 16.83
CA LEU A 829 5.85 9.28 18.21
C LEU A 829 4.56 9.53 19.01
N ASP A 830 4.18 8.58 19.87
CA ASP A 830 3.07 8.74 20.80
C ASP A 830 3.56 8.68 22.26
N LEU A 831 3.54 9.85 22.91
CA LEU A 831 3.86 10.06 24.32
C LEU A 831 2.61 10.45 25.13
N SER A 832 1.41 10.21 24.60
CA SER A 832 0.16 10.73 25.15
C SER A 832 -0.22 10.13 26.51
N ASN A 833 -1.11 10.79 27.24
CA ASN A 833 -1.70 10.31 28.49
C ASN A 833 -0.61 9.90 29.52
N ASN A 834 0.24 10.87 29.89
CA ASN A 834 1.41 10.67 30.76
C ASN A 834 1.63 11.88 31.70
N ASN A 835 2.70 11.86 32.50
CA ASN A 835 3.07 12.91 33.46
C ASN A 835 4.27 13.79 33.01
N LEU A 836 4.61 13.79 31.72
CA LEU A 836 5.76 14.51 31.16
C LEU A 836 5.58 16.04 31.22
N SER A 837 6.67 16.79 31.26
CA SER A 837 6.67 18.21 31.66
C SER A 837 7.87 19.01 31.12
N GLY A 838 7.86 20.32 31.32
CA GLY A 838 8.87 21.23 30.79
C GLY A 838 8.61 21.62 29.33
N SER A 839 9.59 22.23 28.68
CA SER A 839 9.53 22.61 27.28
C SER A 839 9.83 21.45 26.34
N LEU A 840 9.25 21.49 25.14
CA LEU A 840 9.65 20.60 24.04
C LEU A 840 11.10 20.89 23.58
N PRO A 841 11.88 19.85 23.23
CA PRO A 841 13.15 20.01 22.54
C PRO A 841 13.03 20.91 21.30
N GLN A 842 14.01 21.75 21.02
CA GLN A 842 13.95 22.59 19.81
C GLN A 842 14.07 21.76 18.52
N CYS A 843 14.75 20.62 18.61
CA CYS A 843 15.05 19.71 17.50
C CYS A 843 13.85 18.95 16.90
N LEU A 844 12.61 19.09 17.39
CA LEU A 844 11.47 18.30 16.90
C LEU A 844 11.20 18.47 15.39
N HIS A 845 11.78 19.49 14.76
CA HIS A 845 11.76 19.65 13.31
C HIS A 845 12.71 18.70 12.55
N ASN A 846 13.72 18.11 13.20
CA ASN A 846 14.65 17.15 12.58
C ASN A 846 13.91 15.90 12.09
N PHE A 847 12.81 15.53 12.75
CA PHE A 847 11.94 14.43 12.33
C PHE A 847 11.04 14.79 11.14
N GLY A 848 11.08 16.03 10.64
CA GLY A 848 10.10 16.53 9.68
C GLY A 848 9.97 15.68 8.42
N ASP A 849 11.07 15.08 7.97
CA ASP A 849 11.19 14.35 6.70
C ASP A 849 10.77 12.87 6.80
N SER A 850 10.44 12.38 8.01
CA SER A 850 10.01 11.00 8.32
C SER A 850 8.68 10.97 9.08
N LEU A 851 8.53 11.81 10.11
CA LEU A 851 7.43 11.76 11.08
C LEU A 851 6.06 12.03 10.44
N LEU A 852 5.15 11.09 10.67
CA LEU A 852 3.75 11.11 10.21
C LEU A 852 2.81 11.49 11.36
N ILE A 853 3.07 10.95 12.56
CA ILE A 853 2.27 11.14 13.78
C ILE A 853 3.11 11.74 14.90
N LEU A 854 2.63 12.83 15.48
CA LEU A 854 3.14 13.37 16.74
C LEU A 854 1.97 13.60 17.73
N ASP A 855 1.82 12.68 18.68
CA ASP A 855 0.86 12.82 19.78
C ASP A 855 1.60 12.92 21.13
N ILE A 856 1.32 14.02 21.84
CA ILE A 856 1.86 14.29 23.19
C ILE A 856 0.74 14.79 24.13
N ARG A 857 -0.54 14.54 23.77
CA ARG A 857 -1.70 15.05 24.52
C ARG A 857 -1.76 14.54 25.95
N ARG A 858 -2.49 15.25 26.81
CA ARG A 858 -2.68 14.89 28.23
C ARG A 858 -1.33 14.66 28.93
N ASN A 859 -0.55 15.73 28.97
CA ASN A 859 0.72 15.83 29.67
C ASN A 859 0.77 17.18 30.41
N LYS A 860 1.94 17.55 30.92
CA LYS A 860 2.21 18.78 31.69
C LYS A 860 3.25 19.66 30.98
N PHE A 861 3.40 19.55 29.67
CA PHE A 861 4.35 20.35 28.87
C PHE A 861 3.97 21.83 28.88
N GLU A 862 4.97 22.70 28.85
CA GLU A 862 4.84 24.14 29.04
C GLU A 862 5.78 24.94 28.12
N GLY A 863 5.69 26.27 28.18
CA GLY A 863 6.46 27.16 27.30
C GLY A 863 5.83 27.28 25.91
N ARG A 864 6.65 27.52 24.88
CA ARG A 864 6.22 27.71 23.48
C ARG A 864 6.55 26.47 22.66
N ILE A 865 5.74 26.20 21.63
CA ILE A 865 6.12 25.24 20.56
C ILE A 865 7.36 25.80 19.83
N PRO A 866 8.35 24.96 19.45
CA PRO A 866 9.47 25.35 18.58
C PRO A 866 9.00 26.00 17.26
N GLN A 867 9.83 26.89 16.68
CA GLN A 867 9.43 27.70 15.52
C GLN A 867 9.83 27.13 14.14
N THR A 868 10.45 25.96 14.08
CA THR A 868 11.37 25.59 12.98
C THR A 868 10.94 24.41 12.09
N TRP A 869 9.64 24.11 11.99
CA TRP A 869 9.14 23.06 11.07
C TRP A 869 9.66 23.24 9.62
N THR A 870 10.12 22.14 9.02
CA THR A 870 10.77 22.13 7.71
C THR A 870 9.78 22.10 6.55
N LYS A 871 10.18 22.70 5.44
CA LYS A 871 9.41 22.68 4.19
C LYS A 871 9.60 21.35 3.47
N GLY A 872 8.50 20.61 3.34
CA GLY A 872 8.49 19.24 2.84
C GLY A 872 8.05 18.21 3.88
N SER A 873 7.76 18.64 5.11
CA SER A 873 7.44 17.71 6.19
C SER A 873 6.24 16.80 5.90
N LYS A 874 6.41 15.52 6.22
CA LYS A 874 5.41 14.45 6.02
C LYS A 874 4.27 14.44 7.04
N LEU A 875 4.35 15.24 8.12
CA LEU A 875 3.42 15.23 9.25
C LEU A 875 1.94 15.26 8.81
N LEU A 876 1.19 14.25 9.26
CA LEU A 876 -0.24 14.05 8.99
C LEU A 876 -1.11 14.40 10.21
N VAL A 877 -0.62 14.14 11.43
CA VAL A 877 -1.32 14.43 12.69
C VAL A 877 -0.38 15.11 13.69
N ILE A 878 -0.86 16.19 14.30
CA ILE A 878 -0.24 16.82 15.48
C ILE A 878 -1.31 16.96 16.56
N ASN A 879 -1.15 16.29 17.71
CA ASN A 879 -2.02 16.45 18.87
C ASN A 879 -1.23 16.89 20.12
N PHE A 880 -1.39 18.16 20.50
CA PHE A 880 -0.79 18.78 21.68
C PHE A 880 -1.83 19.07 22.78
N SER A 881 -3.03 18.50 22.68
CA SER A 881 -4.15 18.87 23.55
C SER A 881 -3.89 18.58 25.04
N GLN A 882 -4.63 19.26 25.92
CA GLN A 882 -4.60 19.02 27.38
C GLN A 882 -3.17 19.11 27.94
N ASN A 883 -2.54 20.26 27.73
CA ASN A 883 -1.18 20.60 28.17
C ASN A 883 -1.16 22.05 28.72
N LYS A 884 0.02 22.63 28.95
CA LYS A 884 0.21 24.00 29.47
C LYS A 884 0.99 24.91 28.52
N PHE A 885 0.96 24.63 27.21
CA PHE A 885 1.63 25.47 26.21
C PHE A 885 1.03 26.88 26.17
N GLN A 886 1.89 27.86 25.93
CA GLN A 886 1.56 29.28 26.06
C GLN A 886 2.21 30.15 24.98
N GLY A 887 1.66 31.35 24.79
CA GLY A 887 2.13 32.31 23.79
C GLY A 887 1.58 32.02 22.40
N TRP A 888 2.38 32.28 21.38
CA TRP A 888 1.96 32.33 19.98
C TRP A 888 2.22 31.03 19.22
N LEU A 889 1.42 30.74 18.20
CA LEU A 889 1.61 29.55 17.36
C LEU A 889 2.78 29.72 16.38
N PRO A 890 3.60 28.67 16.10
CA PRO A 890 4.67 28.78 15.12
C PRO A 890 4.10 28.90 13.70
N ARG A 891 4.57 29.91 12.94
CA ARG A 891 4.03 30.22 11.60
C ARG A 891 4.44 29.18 10.55
N SER A 892 5.55 28.47 10.80
CA SER A 892 6.06 27.34 10.03
C SER A 892 5.14 26.12 9.97
N LEU A 893 4.08 26.04 10.80
CA LEU A 893 2.99 25.06 10.59
C LEU A 893 2.30 25.21 9.21
N ALA A 894 2.48 26.34 8.51
CA ALA A 894 2.06 26.51 7.12
C ALA A 894 2.88 25.69 6.10
N GLU A 895 4.08 25.21 6.47
CA GLU A 895 4.96 24.41 5.61
C GLU A 895 4.66 22.90 5.70
N CYS A 896 3.88 22.46 6.69
CA CYS A 896 3.44 21.08 6.90
C CYS A 896 2.30 20.69 5.92
N ILE A 897 2.59 20.71 4.62
CA ILE A 897 1.58 20.59 3.54
C ILE A 897 0.75 19.29 3.57
N MET A 898 1.24 18.24 4.23
CA MET A 898 0.55 16.94 4.37
C MET A 898 -0.50 16.92 5.50
N LEU A 899 -0.45 17.87 6.44
CA LEU A 899 -1.19 17.85 7.72
C LEU A 899 -2.70 17.70 7.53
N LYS A 900 -3.26 16.58 8.04
CA LYS A 900 -4.69 16.27 8.05
C LYS A 900 -5.39 16.81 9.31
N ALA A 901 -4.75 16.69 10.48
CA ALA A 901 -5.35 17.03 11.76
C ALA A 901 -4.39 17.81 12.67
N LEU A 902 -4.91 18.88 13.28
CA LEU A 902 -4.21 19.72 14.26
C LEU A 902 -5.11 19.97 15.47
N ASP A 903 -4.74 19.40 16.62
CA ASP A 903 -5.41 19.59 17.90
C ASP A 903 -4.49 20.27 18.91
N LEU A 904 -4.91 21.46 19.35
CA LEU A 904 -4.23 22.32 20.30
C LEU A 904 -5.13 22.65 21.51
N SER A 905 -6.20 21.88 21.73
CA SER A 905 -7.21 22.15 22.76
C SER A 905 -6.67 22.14 24.19
N ASN A 906 -7.39 22.78 25.11
CA ASN A 906 -7.13 22.76 26.55
C ASN A 906 -5.66 23.11 26.87
N ASN A 907 -5.26 24.31 26.44
CA ASN A 907 -3.91 24.87 26.59
C ASN A 907 -4.01 26.37 26.99
N GLN A 908 -2.92 27.12 26.89
CA GLN A 908 -2.85 28.55 27.23
C GLN A 908 -2.34 29.43 26.07
N PHE A 909 -2.55 29.00 24.82
CA PHE A 909 -2.17 29.77 23.62
C PHE A 909 -2.91 31.12 23.59
N ASN A 910 -2.17 32.18 23.29
CA ASN A 910 -2.61 33.58 23.32
C ASN A 910 -2.16 34.26 22.03
N ASP A 911 -2.92 34.05 20.96
CA ASP A 911 -2.65 34.54 19.60
C ASP A 911 -3.98 34.94 18.93
N ILE A 912 -3.90 35.47 17.71
CA ILE A 912 -5.07 35.61 16.84
C ILE A 912 -5.38 34.29 16.11
N PHE A 913 -6.55 34.19 15.49
CA PHE A 913 -6.91 33.01 14.67
C PHE A 913 -5.85 32.75 13.57
N PRO A 914 -5.32 31.51 13.46
CA PRO A 914 -4.19 31.17 12.59
C PRO A 914 -4.59 31.02 11.11
N SER A 915 -5.11 32.11 10.52
CA SER A 915 -5.59 32.17 9.14
C SER A 915 -4.59 31.70 8.07
N TRP A 916 -3.29 31.72 8.36
CA TRP A 916 -2.24 31.22 7.46
C TRP A 916 -2.33 29.70 7.21
N LEU A 917 -2.88 28.93 8.14
CA LEU A 917 -3.16 27.50 7.96
C LEU A 917 -4.21 27.23 6.86
N GLY A 918 -4.98 28.25 6.46
CA GLY A 918 -5.98 28.15 5.39
C GLY A 918 -5.42 27.94 3.99
N ASN A 919 -4.09 27.82 3.83
CA ASN A 919 -3.42 27.36 2.62
C ASN A 919 -3.10 25.87 2.62
N LEU A 920 -3.17 25.17 3.77
CA LEU A 920 -2.87 23.74 3.84
C LEU A 920 -3.90 22.93 3.03
N PRO A 921 -3.49 22.12 2.04
CA PRO A 921 -4.42 21.46 1.14
C PRO A 921 -5.16 20.30 1.79
N ASN A 922 -4.55 19.64 2.78
CA ASN A 922 -5.05 18.39 3.37
C ASN A 922 -5.74 18.55 4.72
N LEU A 923 -5.73 19.75 5.32
CA LEU A 923 -6.21 19.97 6.70
C LEU A 923 -7.74 19.80 6.78
N LYS A 924 -8.15 18.70 7.43
CA LYS A 924 -9.55 18.29 7.70
C LYS A 924 -10.03 18.71 9.08
N VAL A 925 -9.14 18.66 10.09
CA VAL A 925 -9.47 18.91 11.50
C VAL A 925 -8.63 20.05 12.09
N LEU A 926 -9.27 21.04 12.69
CA LEU A 926 -8.63 22.13 13.42
C LEU A 926 -9.33 22.39 14.77
N ILE A 927 -8.72 21.98 15.87
CA ILE A 927 -9.28 22.10 17.22
C ILE A 927 -8.40 23.07 18.04
N LEU A 928 -8.99 24.20 18.43
CA LEU A 928 -8.36 25.28 19.23
C LEU A 928 -9.09 25.54 20.56
N ARG A 929 -10.02 24.65 20.95
CA ARG A 929 -10.87 24.72 22.14
C ARG A 929 -10.12 25.07 23.44
N SER A 930 -10.76 25.79 24.35
CA SER A 930 -10.26 26.07 25.71
C SER A 930 -8.84 26.66 25.72
N ASN A 931 -8.71 27.86 25.17
CA ASN A 931 -7.46 28.59 25.04
C ASN A 931 -7.69 30.09 25.31
N LYS A 932 -6.69 30.92 25.01
CA LYS A 932 -6.75 32.39 25.16
C LYS A 932 -6.66 33.08 23.79
N PHE A 933 -7.11 32.42 22.71
CA PHE A 933 -7.13 33.06 21.39
C PHE A 933 -8.14 34.20 21.36
N TYR A 934 -7.81 35.28 20.65
CA TYR A 934 -8.58 36.53 20.74
C TYR A 934 -8.72 37.29 19.42
N GLY A 935 -9.59 38.29 19.46
CA GLY A 935 -9.76 39.26 18.36
C GLY A 935 -10.66 38.76 17.22
N PRO A 936 -10.86 39.60 16.19
CA PRO A 936 -11.82 39.30 15.12
C PRO A 936 -11.23 38.43 14.00
N ILE A 937 -11.96 37.37 13.65
CA ILE A 937 -11.61 36.44 12.56
C ILE A 937 -11.94 37.11 11.20
N LYS A 938 -11.05 38.00 10.76
CA LYS A 938 -11.16 38.75 9.51
C LYS A 938 -10.76 37.88 8.31
N THR A 939 -11.60 37.82 7.28
CA THR A 939 -11.23 37.30 5.96
C THR A 939 -10.04 38.11 5.40
N PRO A 940 -8.87 37.51 5.14
CA PRO A 940 -7.70 38.24 4.66
C PRO A 940 -7.88 38.77 3.22
N LYS A 941 -7.02 39.71 2.81
CA LYS A 941 -6.95 40.16 1.40
C LYS A 941 -6.31 39.12 0.46
N ALA A 942 -5.70 38.06 1.01
CA ALA A 942 -5.14 36.93 0.29
C ALA A 942 -6.02 35.67 0.46
N ASN A 943 -5.98 34.77 -0.52
CA ASN A 943 -6.94 33.67 -0.72
C ASN A 943 -6.77 32.45 0.23
N TYR A 944 -6.54 32.64 1.53
CA TYR A 944 -6.60 31.57 2.52
C TYR A 944 -8.05 31.03 2.61
N LYS A 945 -8.27 29.74 2.36
CA LYS A 945 -9.60 29.18 2.05
C LYS A 945 -9.96 27.83 2.68
N PHE A 946 -9.04 27.15 3.36
CA PHE A 946 -9.28 25.86 4.04
C PHE A 946 -10.02 24.85 3.14
N PRO A 947 -9.42 24.43 2.01
CA PRO A 947 -10.11 23.75 0.90
C PRO A 947 -10.77 22.40 1.25
N SER A 948 -10.26 21.75 2.30
CA SER A 948 -10.62 20.39 2.71
C SER A 948 -11.19 20.29 4.14
N LEU A 949 -11.29 21.40 4.87
CA LEU A 949 -11.66 21.41 6.30
C LEU A 949 -13.09 20.93 6.53
N GLN A 950 -13.28 20.11 7.56
CA GLN A 950 -14.52 19.41 7.91
C GLN A 950 -14.92 19.63 9.38
N ILE A 951 -13.95 19.61 10.28
CA ILE A 951 -14.15 19.71 11.72
C ILE A 951 -13.40 20.93 12.23
N ILE A 952 -14.12 21.85 12.87
CA ILE A 952 -13.53 23.02 13.52
C ILE A 952 -14.17 23.29 14.88
N ASP A 953 -13.33 23.36 15.91
CA ASP A 953 -13.72 23.71 17.27
C ASP A 953 -12.87 24.90 17.74
N LEU A 954 -13.53 26.03 17.97
CA LEU A 954 -12.97 27.28 18.49
C LEU A 954 -13.53 27.61 19.89
N SER A 955 -14.23 26.68 20.53
CA SER A 955 -15.00 26.92 21.74
C SER A 955 -14.13 27.37 22.93
N TYR A 956 -14.74 28.02 23.93
CA TYR A 956 -14.06 28.47 25.16
C TYR A 956 -12.81 29.32 24.86
N ASN A 957 -13.01 30.42 24.13
CA ASN A 957 -11.96 31.38 23.73
C ASN A 957 -12.48 32.82 23.83
N SER A 958 -11.68 33.81 23.38
CA SER A 958 -12.03 35.24 23.37
C SER A 958 -12.11 35.82 21.95
N PHE A 959 -12.54 35.02 20.97
CA PHE A 959 -12.78 35.52 19.61
C PHE A 959 -13.95 36.50 19.58
N THR A 960 -13.83 37.54 18.75
CA THR A 960 -14.78 38.67 18.67
C THR A 960 -15.22 38.94 17.23
N GLY A 961 -16.12 39.90 17.04
CA GLY A 961 -16.62 40.29 15.72
C GLY A 961 -17.69 39.31 15.20
N ARG A 962 -17.96 39.33 13.89
CA ARG A 962 -18.99 38.48 13.29
C ARG A 962 -18.50 37.05 13.08
N LEU A 963 -19.43 36.09 13.10
CA LEU A 963 -19.15 34.67 12.84
C LEU A 963 -18.40 34.46 11.52
N PRO A 964 -17.31 33.66 11.50
CA PRO A 964 -16.44 33.46 10.33
C PRO A 964 -17.04 32.57 9.22
N LEU A 965 -18.36 32.53 9.04
CA LEU A 965 -19.03 31.57 8.15
C LEU A 965 -18.55 31.64 6.68
N LYS A 966 -18.17 32.83 6.21
CA LYS A 966 -17.62 33.03 4.85
C LYS A 966 -16.21 32.46 4.65
N PHE A 967 -15.49 32.15 5.74
CA PHE A 967 -14.15 31.56 5.68
C PHE A 967 -14.22 30.09 5.20
N PHE A 968 -15.31 29.38 5.53
CA PHE A 968 -15.46 27.93 5.32
C PHE A 968 -16.34 27.56 4.11
N GLN A 969 -17.07 28.52 3.53
CA GLN A 969 -17.92 28.32 2.34
C GLN A 969 -17.18 27.86 1.06
N ASN A 970 -15.84 27.93 1.06
CA ASN A 970 -14.98 27.43 -0.02
C ASN A 970 -14.41 26.03 0.23
N SER A 971 -14.62 25.43 1.42
CA SER A 971 -14.32 24.01 1.62
C SER A 971 -15.22 23.19 0.72
N SER A 972 -14.61 22.32 -0.10
CA SER A 972 -15.33 21.38 -0.95
C SER A 972 -15.98 20.27 -0.12
N SER A 973 -15.33 19.85 0.97
CA SER A 973 -15.78 18.81 1.89
C SER A 973 -17.11 19.16 2.56
N LEU A 974 -17.30 20.41 3.00
CA LEU A 974 -18.54 20.88 3.66
C LEU A 974 -19.78 20.91 2.73
N ARG A 975 -19.59 20.59 1.44
CA ARG A 975 -20.55 20.80 0.35
C ARG A 975 -20.74 19.57 -0.54
N LEU A 976 -20.04 18.47 -0.26
CA LEU A 976 -20.05 17.24 -1.06
C LEU A 976 -20.77 16.11 -0.32
N ASP A 977 -21.72 15.49 -1.02
CA ASP A 977 -22.30 14.20 -0.59
C ASP A 977 -21.58 13.08 -1.36
N ARG A 978 -20.69 12.36 -0.69
CA ARG A 978 -19.91 11.23 -1.26
C ARG A 978 -20.22 9.95 -0.51
N ALA A 979 -20.49 8.88 -1.27
CA ALA A 979 -20.86 7.57 -0.74
C ALA A 979 -19.67 6.71 -0.25
N GLU A 980 -18.58 7.32 0.22
CA GLU A 980 -17.41 6.62 0.79
C GLU A 980 -17.60 6.44 2.32
N HIS A 981 -18.64 5.70 2.71
CA HIS A 981 -19.21 5.69 4.06
C HIS A 981 -18.42 4.93 5.16
N LEU A 982 -17.19 4.48 4.90
CA LEU A 982 -16.46 3.57 5.81
C LEU A 982 -14.99 3.95 6.08
N LYS A 983 -14.52 5.14 5.66
CA LYS A 983 -13.13 5.58 5.89
C LYS A 983 -13.02 6.47 7.14
N TYR A 984 -11.97 6.26 7.93
CA TYR A 984 -11.61 7.13 9.06
C TYR A 984 -10.38 7.99 8.72
N ILE A 985 -10.14 9.03 9.51
CA ILE A 985 -8.94 9.87 9.45
C ILE A 985 -7.78 9.06 10.03
N GLN A 986 -7.27 8.15 9.22
CA GLN A 986 -6.19 7.23 9.57
C GLN A 986 -4.89 7.62 8.86
N VAL A 987 -3.79 7.12 9.43
CA VAL A 987 -2.48 7.05 8.82
C VAL A 987 -2.11 5.57 8.71
N TYR A 988 -1.64 5.20 7.52
CA TYR A 988 -1.07 3.89 7.24
C TYR A 988 0.39 4.10 6.89
N SER A 989 1.27 3.36 7.55
CA SER A 989 2.62 3.08 7.07
C SER A 989 2.86 1.57 7.17
N SER A 990 3.96 1.07 6.61
CA SER A 990 4.29 -0.35 6.64
C SER A 990 5.78 -0.57 6.53
N PHE A 991 6.32 -1.46 7.36
CA PHE A 991 7.66 -2.00 7.19
C PHE A 991 7.58 -3.53 7.11
N ASP A 992 8.49 -4.12 6.34
CA ASP A 992 8.54 -5.56 6.11
C ASP A 992 9.69 -6.17 6.90
N LEU A 993 9.39 -7.10 7.82
CA LEU A 993 10.39 -7.96 8.45
C LEU A 993 10.67 -9.15 7.53
N GLN A 994 11.94 -9.40 7.23
CA GLN A 994 12.36 -10.53 6.39
C GLN A 994 12.64 -11.78 7.22
N ASN A 995 11.70 -12.72 7.24
CA ASN A 995 11.94 -14.08 7.74
C ASN A 995 12.13 -15.05 6.55
N LYS A 996 12.98 -16.06 6.73
CA LYS A 996 13.24 -17.19 5.83
C LYS A 996 11.97 -17.83 5.22
N TYR A 997 10.84 -17.75 5.91
CA TYR A 997 9.59 -18.43 5.53
C TYR A 997 8.45 -17.52 5.06
N GLN A 998 8.40 -16.27 5.53
CA GLN A 998 7.31 -15.33 5.26
C GLN A 998 7.80 -13.90 5.51
N ASN A 999 7.53 -12.96 4.61
CA ASN A 999 7.77 -11.55 4.90
C ASN A 999 6.63 -11.01 5.76
N TYR A 1000 6.92 -10.67 7.01
CA TYR A 1000 5.93 -10.10 7.92
C TYR A 1000 5.84 -8.59 7.72
N ARG A 1001 4.87 -8.19 6.90
CA ARG A 1001 4.45 -6.80 6.73
C ARG A 1001 3.73 -6.31 7.99
N TRP A 1002 4.37 -5.42 8.74
CA TRP A 1002 3.77 -4.74 9.89
C TRP A 1002 3.09 -3.44 9.42
N ASP A 1003 1.78 -3.50 9.16
CA ASP A 1003 0.96 -2.32 8.82
C ASP A 1003 0.68 -1.47 10.09
N LEU A 1004 1.30 -0.29 10.14
CA LEU A 1004 1.10 0.73 11.17
C LEU A 1004 -0.18 1.54 10.88
N GLU A 1005 -1.34 1.02 11.30
CA GLU A 1005 -2.58 1.81 11.35
C GLU A 1005 -2.63 2.68 12.61
N TYR A 1006 -2.60 4.01 12.44
CA TYR A 1006 -2.91 4.98 13.50
C TYR A 1006 -4.26 5.66 13.19
N SER A 1007 -5.22 5.50 14.09
CA SER A 1007 -6.55 6.12 13.99
C SER A 1007 -6.61 7.43 14.77
N TYR A 1008 -6.90 8.55 14.11
CA TYR A 1008 -7.03 9.84 14.79
C TYR A 1008 -8.27 9.87 15.70
N SER A 1009 -8.04 10.26 16.96
CA SER A 1009 -9.05 10.42 18.01
C SER A 1009 -9.10 11.86 18.53
N MET A 1010 -10.30 12.33 18.90
CA MET A 1010 -10.54 13.70 19.38
C MET A 1010 -11.59 13.74 20.50
N ILE A 1011 -11.72 14.89 21.18
CA ILE A 1011 -12.81 15.16 22.14
C ILE A 1011 -13.54 16.42 21.69
N MET A 1012 -14.86 16.37 21.59
CA MET A 1012 -15.68 17.50 21.13
C MET A 1012 -17.05 17.52 21.84
N THR A 1013 -17.58 18.72 22.10
CA THR A 1013 -18.91 18.91 22.70
C THR A 1013 -20.00 18.50 21.70
N ASN A 1014 -20.67 17.36 21.90
CA ASN A 1014 -21.80 16.92 21.07
C ASN A 1014 -23.03 16.66 21.93
N LYS A 1015 -24.22 17.04 21.44
CA LYS A 1015 -25.52 16.88 22.11
C LYS A 1015 -25.60 17.43 23.55
N GLY A 1016 -24.65 18.27 23.95
CA GLY A 1016 -24.52 18.88 25.29
C GLY A 1016 -23.46 18.25 26.22
N VAL A 1017 -22.71 17.24 25.77
CA VAL A 1017 -21.68 16.54 26.56
C VAL A 1017 -20.34 16.45 25.82
N ASP A 1018 -19.24 16.31 26.56
CA ASP A 1018 -17.92 16.05 25.97
C ASP A 1018 -17.82 14.59 25.51
N THR A 1019 -17.93 14.39 24.19
CA THR A 1019 -17.84 13.07 23.56
C THR A 1019 -16.41 12.78 23.14
N VAL A 1020 -15.90 11.61 23.51
CA VAL A 1020 -14.65 11.06 22.97
C VAL A 1020 -14.97 10.34 21.66
N TYR A 1021 -14.26 10.67 20.59
CA TYR A 1021 -14.30 9.95 19.33
C TYR A 1021 -13.02 9.15 19.20
N SER A 1022 -13.09 7.83 19.41
CA SER A 1022 -11.96 6.89 19.31
C SER A 1022 -11.41 6.79 17.88
N LYS A 1023 -12.29 6.86 16.87
CA LYS A 1023 -11.93 6.90 15.44
C LYS A 1023 -12.79 7.95 14.73
N VAL A 1024 -12.18 9.00 14.18
CA VAL A 1024 -12.92 10.08 13.48
C VAL A 1024 -13.18 9.73 12.02
N GLN A 1025 -14.45 9.67 11.59
CA GLN A 1025 -14.84 9.33 10.21
C GLN A 1025 -14.52 10.45 9.21
N GLU A 1026 -14.07 10.11 8.00
CA GLU A 1026 -13.66 11.07 6.96
C GLU A 1026 -14.82 11.90 6.37
N PHE A 1027 -16.08 11.61 6.74
CA PHE A 1027 -17.25 12.44 6.42
C PHE A 1027 -17.82 13.20 7.64
N PHE A 1028 -17.32 12.96 8.85
CA PHE A 1028 -17.84 13.63 10.04
C PHE A 1028 -17.53 15.13 9.96
N THR A 1029 -18.55 15.96 10.17
CA THR A 1029 -18.51 17.37 9.82
C THR A 1029 -19.16 18.19 10.93
N ALA A 1030 -18.38 19.04 11.59
CA ALA A 1030 -18.77 19.65 12.86
C ALA A 1030 -18.18 21.06 13.04
N VAL A 1031 -18.96 21.95 13.65
CA VAL A 1031 -18.60 23.34 13.94
C VAL A 1031 -19.02 23.68 15.37
N ASP A 1032 -18.05 23.92 16.25
CA ASP A 1032 -18.28 24.49 17.59
C ASP A 1032 -17.56 25.83 17.73
N PHE A 1033 -18.33 26.92 17.85
CA PHE A 1033 -17.85 28.28 18.12
C PHE A 1033 -18.39 28.81 19.47
N SER A 1034 -18.82 27.92 20.36
CA SER A 1034 -19.47 28.28 21.62
C SER A 1034 -18.54 28.98 22.63
N SER A 1035 -19.12 29.59 23.66
CA SER A 1035 -18.37 30.21 24.77
C SER A 1035 -17.28 31.17 24.27
N ASN A 1036 -17.72 32.17 23.50
CA ASN A 1036 -16.89 33.18 22.82
C ASN A 1036 -17.59 34.55 22.87
N GLN A 1037 -17.04 35.56 22.17
CA GLN A 1037 -17.57 36.93 22.13
C GLN A 1037 -18.00 37.34 20.72
N PHE A 1038 -18.52 36.39 19.92
CA PHE A 1038 -19.05 36.69 18.59
C PHE A 1038 -20.33 37.54 18.68
N VAL A 1039 -20.48 38.48 17.75
CA VAL A 1039 -21.53 39.51 17.72
C VAL A 1039 -22.21 39.60 16.35
N GLY A 1040 -23.48 40.02 16.37
CA GLY A 1040 -24.27 40.27 15.17
C GLY A 1040 -25.10 39.06 14.72
N ASP A 1041 -25.56 39.13 13.47
CA ASP A 1041 -26.49 38.18 12.86
C ASP A 1041 -25.86 36.86 12.43
N ILE A 1042 -26.60 35.76 12.64
CA ILE A 1042 -26.31 34.47 11.99
C ILE A 1042 -26.64 34.64 10.50
N SER A 1043 -25.63 34.68 9.64
CA SER A 1043 -25.84 34.88 8.21
C SER A 1043 -26.53 33.67 7.56
N GLU A 1044 -27.50 33.93 6.66
CA GLU A 1044 -28.17 32.89 5.85
C GLU A 1044 -27.19 31.93 5.14
N SER A 1045 -25.97 32.39 4.88
CA SER A 1045 -24.91 31.60 4.27
C SER A 1045 -24.43 30.40 5.13
N ILE A 1046 -24.94 30.25 6.36
CA ILE A 1046 -24.88 29.01 7.15
C ILE A 1046 -25.55 27.83 6.43
N GLY A 1047 -26.67 28.08 5.73
CA GLY A 1047 -27.44 27.06 5.01
C GLY A 1047 -26.75 26.48 3.77
N ASN A 1048 -25.50 26.87 3.50
CA ASN A 1048 -24.64 26.29 2.46
C ASN A 1048 -23.80 25.10 2.97
N LEU A 1049 -23.72 24.89 4.29
CA LEU A 1049 -22.85 23.90 4.93
C LEU A 1049 -23.57 22.55 5.09
N ILE A 1050 -24.16 22.06 4.00
CA ILE A 1050 -25.16 20.97 3.97
C ILE A 1050 -24.68 19.62 4.54
N GLY A 1051 -23.36 19.42 4.69
CA GLY A 1051 -22.79 18.21 5.30
C GLY A 1051 -22.71 18.21 6.83
N ILE A 1052 -22.95 19.34 7.51
CA ILE A 1052 -22.79 19.45 8.98
C ILE A 1052 -23.74 18.50 9.73
N ARG A 1053 -23.18 17.75 10.68
CA ARG A 1053 -23.88 16.97 11.72
C ARG A 1053 -24.00 17.71 13.05
N LEU A 1054 -23.04 18.57 13.39
CA LEU A 1054 -22.96 19.27 14.69
C LEU A 1054 -22.72 20.78 14.49
N LEU A 1055 -23.63 21.62 14.98
CA LEU A 1055 -23.50 23.08 15.00
C LEU A 1055 -23.77 23.64 16.40
N ASN A 1056 -22.71 24.07 17.09
CA ASN A 1056 -22.78 24.72 18.40
C ASN A 1056 -22.30 26.18 18.29
N LEU A 1057 -23.21 27.13 18.56
CA LEU A 1057 -22.97 28.57 18.59
C LEU A 1057 -23.36 29.19 19.95
N SER A 1058 -23.54 28.35 20.97
CA SER A 1058 -24.04 28.75 22.30
C SER A 1058 -23.10 29.70 23.06
N ASN A 1059 -23.60 30.35 24.11
CA ASN A 1059 -22.83 31.22 25.00
C ASN A 1059 -21.99 32.26 24.24
N ASN A 1060 -22.69 33.14 23.52
CA ASN A 1060 -22.12 34.18 22.67
C ASN A 1060 -23.00 35.45 22.73
N ILE A 1061 -22.72 36.45 21.88
CA ILE A 1061 -23.43 37.74 21.83
C ILE A 1061 -24.14 37.93 20.48
N LEU A 1062 -24.63 36.83 19.89
CA LEU A 1062 -25.35 36.84 18.60
C LEU A 1062 -26.74 37.45 18.73
N THR A 1063 -27.21 38.11 17.68
CA THR A 1063 -28.44 38.92 17.65
C THR A 1063 -29.24 38.70 16.37
N GLY A 1064 -30.49 39.16 16.35
CA GLY A 1064 -31.38 39.02 15.20
C GLY A 1064 -32.06 37.64 15.13
N CYS A 1065 -32.66 37.32 13.99
CA CYS A 1065 -33.44 36.09 13.82
C CYS A 1065 -32.58 34.83 13.68
N ILE A 1066 -33.13 33.69 14.11
CA ILE A 1066 -32.66 32.37 13.69
C ILE A 1066 -32.97 32.23 12.17
N PRO A 1067 -31.99 31.96 11.29
CA PRO A 1067 -32.25 31.92 9.85
C PRO A 1067 -33.08 30.70 9.41
N PRO A 1068 -34.19 30.87 8.66
CA PRO A 1068 -34.98 29.75 8.14
C PRO A 1068 -34.21 28.78 7.24
N CYS A 1069 -33.09 29.22 6.64
CA CYS A 1069 -32.22 28.38 5.83
C CYS A 1069 -31.49 27.28 6.60
N LEU A 1070 -31.46 27.32 7.95
CA LEU A 1070 -30.95 26.23 8.77
C LEU A 1070 -31.72 24.92 8.53
N GLY A 1071 -33.00 24.99 8.17
CA GLY A 1071 -33.80 23.82 7.77
C GLY A 1071 -33.29 23.06 6.54
N LYS A 1072 -32.32 23.63 5.79
CA LYS A 1072 -31.63 22.95 4.67
C LYS A 1072 -30.54 21.97 5.10
N LEU A 1073 -30.09 22.03 6.37
CA LEU A 1073 -28.97 21.23 6.88
C LEU A 1073 -29.43 19.80 7.21
N ALA A 1074 -29.92 19.05 6.22
CA ALA A 1074 -30.68 17.82 6.43
C ALA A 1074 -29.97 16.73 7.27
N LYS A 1075 -28.63 16.74 7.33
CA LYS A 1075 -27.81 15.80 8.14
C LYS A 1075 -27.50 16.28 9.57
N LEU A 1076 -28.08 17.40 10.01
CA LEU A 1076 -27.81 18.01 11.33
C LEU A 1076 -28.43 17.20 12.47
N GLU A 1077 -27.60 16.71 13.38
CA GLU A 1077 -27.93 15.91 14.56
C GLU A 1077 -28.02 16.74 15.85
N SER A 1078 -27.15 17.75 15.97
CA SER A 1078 -27.03 18.58 17.18
C SER A 1078 -26.96 20.06 16.82
N LEU A 1079 -27.90 20.86 17.34
CA LEU A 1079 -28.00 22.31 17.14
C LEU A 1079 -28.15 23.04 18.49
N ASP A 1080 -27.11 23.72 18.94
CA ASP A 1080 -27.17 24.57 20.14
C ASP A 1080 -26.92 26.04 19.78
N LEU A 1081 -27.91 26.89 20.07
CA LEU A 1081 -27.91 28.34 19.90
C LEU A 1081 -28.19 29.07 21.23
N SER A 1082 -28.12 28.36 22.36
CA SER A 1082 -28.49 28.88 23.68
C SER A 1082 -27.57 29.98 24.19
N GLN A 1083 -27.99 30.69 25.24
CA GLN A 1083 -27.20 31.74 25.91
C GLN A 1083 -26.68 32.78 24.91
N ASN A 1084 -27.60 33.41 24.19
CA ASN A 1084 -27.34 34.41 23.16
C ASN A 1084 -28.38 35.54 23.27
N LYS A 1085 -28.46 36.43 22.27
CA LYS A 1085 -29.44 37.53 22.21
C LYS A 1085 -30.29 37.47 20.94
N LEU A 1086 -30.52 36.26 20.42
CA LEU A 1086 -31.38 36.01 19.26
C LEU A 1086 -32.83 36.38 19.58
N SER A 1087 -33.59 36.78 18.56
CA SER A 1087 -34.94 37.32 18.70
C SER A 1087 -35.83 36.92 17.52
N GLY A 1088 -37.14 37.21 17.61
CA GLY A 1088 -38.11 36.74 16.62
C GLY A 1088 -38.55 35.29 16.88
N GLU A 1089 -39.16 34.68 15.87
CA GLU A 1089 -39.75 33.34 15.96
C GLU A 1089 -38.72 32.23 15.67
N ILE A 1090 -38.96 31.03 16.22
CA ILE A 1090 -38.23 29.82 15.83
C ILE A 1090 -38.77 29.38 14.45
N PRO A 1091 -37.96 29.32 13.37
CA PRO A 1091 -38.48 29.04 12.04
C PRO A 1091 -39.09 27.64 11.93
N GLN A 1092 -40.34 27.57 11.47
CA GLN A 1092 -41.04 26.31 11.20
C GLN A 1092 -40.28 25.40 10.22
N GLN A 1093 -39.41 25.97 9.37
CA GLN A 1093 -38.51 25.23 8.48
C GLN A 1093 -37.54 24.30 9.23
N LEU A 1094 -37.24 24.52 10.51
CA LEU A 1094 -36.41 23.62 11.30
C LEU A 1094 -37.06 22.23 11.47
N THR A 1095 -38.39 22.09 11.37
CA THR A 1095 -39.06 20.78 11.37
C THR A 1095 -38.80 19.96 10.10
N GLN A 1096 -38.02 20.48 9.15
CA GLN A 1096 -37.50 19.69 8.02
C GLN A 1096 -36.32 18.79 8.41
N LEU A 1097 -35.63 19.07 9.53
CA LEU A 1097 -34.42 18.39 9.98
C LEU A 1097 -34.71 17.01 10.63
N THR A 1098 -34.77 15.96 9.82
CA THR A 1098 -35.17 14.61 10.27
C THR A 1098 -34.11 13.84 11.07
N PHE A 1099 -32.88 14.33 11.14
CA PHE A 1099 -31.80 13.74 11.94
C PHE A 1099 -31.55 14.47 13.27
N LEU A 1100 -32.29 15.56 13.56
CA LEU A 1100 -32.01 16.44 14.70
C LEU A 1100 -32.44 15.79 16.03
N GLU A 1101 -31.47 15.27 16.78
CA GLU A 1101 -31.67 14.62 18.08
C GLU A 1101 -31.47 15.56 19.27
N SER A 1102 -30.60 16.58 19.13
CA SER A 1102 -30.37 17.57 20.17
C SER A 1102 -30.60 18.98 19.66
N PHE A 1103 -31.46 19.73 20.35
CA PHE A 1103 -31.82 21.10 20.03
C PHE A 1103 -31.91 21.93 21.31
N ASN A 1104 -31.24 23.08 21.33
CA ASN A 1104 -31.24 24.00 22.46
C ASN A 1104 -31.20 25.46 21.98
N VAL A 1105 -32.20 26.25 22.38
CA VAL A 1105 -32.33 27.69 22.11
C VAL A 1105 -32.58 28.49 23.39
N SER A 1106 -32.38 27.86 24.56
CA SER A 1106 -32.63 28.48 25.86
C SER A 1106 -31.82 29.77 26.07
N HIS A 1107 -32.28 30.64 26.95
CA HIS A 1107 -31.60 31.89 27.31
C HIS A 1107 -31.34 32.79 26.09
N ASN A 1108 -32.41 33.11 25.35
CA ASN A 1108 -32.47 34.07 24.25
C ASN A 1108 -33.71 35.00 24.41
N ASN A 1109 -33.95 35.89 23.44
CA ASN A 1109 -35.11 36.80 23.39
C ASN A 1109 -36.17 36.35 22.37
N LEU A 1110 -36.38 35.03 22.21
CA LEU A 1110 -37.30 34.49 21.20
C LEU A 1110 -38.77 34.69 21.61
N VAL A 1111 -39.63 34.80 20.60
CA VAL A 1111 -41.07 35.09 20.72
C VAL A 1111 -41.89 34.15 19.83
N GLY A 1112 -43.19 34.03 20.10
CA GLY A 1112 -44.12 33.31 19.22
C GLY A 1112 -44.32 31.83 19.59
N PRO A 1113 -44.99 31.06 18.72
CA PRO A 1113 -45.26 29.65 18.96
C PRO A 1113 -44.01 28.79 18.77
N ILE A 1114 -43.86 27.76 19.59
CA ILE A 1114 -42.87 26.68 19.33
C ILE A 1114 -43.35 25.85 18.12
N PRO A 1115 -42.48 25.58 17.12
CA PRO A 1115 -42.82 24.70 16.00
C PRO A 1115 -43.19 23.30 16.44
N HIS A 1116 -44.23 22.72 15.81
CA HIS A 1116 -44.69 21.35 16.06
C HIS A 1116 -44.42 20.44 14.86
N GLY A 1117 -44.29 19.13 15.15
CA GLY A 1117 -44.10 18.06 14.18
C GLY A 1117 -42.71 17.39 14.25
N LYS A 1118 -42.72 16.05 14.16
CA LYS A 1118 -41.55 15.17 14.15
C LYS A 1118 -40.64 15.37 15.39
N GLN A 1119 -39.33 15.56 15.21
CA GLN A 1119 -38.33 15.76 16.25
C GLN A 1119 -38.68 16.89 17.22
N PHE A 1120 -39.35 17.95 16.76
CA PHE A 1120 -39.64 19.12 17.61
C PHE A 1120 -40.56 18.79 18.80
N ASP A 1121 -41.43 17.79 18.68
CA ASP A 1121 -42.31 17.36 19.77
C ASP A 1121 -41.60 16.46 20.81
N THR A 1122 -40.32 16.08 20.58
CA THR A 1122 -39.52 15.28 21.52
C THR A 1122 -38.56 16.10 22.40
N PHE A 1123 -38.35 17.39 22.09
CA PHE A 1123 -37.46 18.24 22.89
C PHE A 1123 -38.08 18.67 24.22
N GLN A 1124 -37.25 18.74 25.26
CA GLN A 1124 -37.67 19.05 26.63
C GLN A 1124 -37.93 20.54 26.83
N SER A 1125 -38.66 20.91 27.89
CA SER A 1125 -38.93 22.32 28.21
C SER A 1125 -37.67 23.15 28.49
N SER A 1126 -36.60 22.52 28.98
CA SER A 1126 -35.28 23.13 29.18
C SER A 1126 -34.67 23.66 27.88
N SER A 1127 -34.88 23.00 26.73
CA SER A 1127 -34.41 23.46 25.42
C SER A 1127 -34.92 24.85 25.01
N PHE A 1128 -36.00 25.33 25.65
CA PHE A 1128 -36.67 26.60 25.34
C PHE A 1128 -36.62 27.60 26.51
N GLU A 1129 -36.05 27.23 27.65
CA GLU A 1129 -36.05 28.00 28.90
C GLU A 1129 -35.48 29.42 28.75
N GLY A 1130 -35.85 30.36 29.63
CA GLY A 1130 -35.39 31.75 29.59
C GLY A 1130 -36.02 32.64 28.51
N ASN A 1131 -36.61 32.06 27.45
CA ASN A 1131 -37.30 32.81 26.39
C ASN A 1131 -38.72 33.20 26.82
N SER A 1132 -38.90 34.35 27.47
CA SER A 1132 -40.18 34.79 28.04
C SER A 1132 -41.32 34.99 27.01
N GLY A 1133 -40.99 35.15 25.73
CA GLY A 1133 -41.94 35.34 24.63
C GLY A 1133 -42.45 34.07 23.95
N LEU A 1134 -41.85 32.90 24.21
CA LEU A 1134 -42.29 31.63 23.61
C LEU A 1134 -43.54 31.07 24.31
N TYR A 1135 -44.38 30.35 23.54
CA TYR A 1135 -45.56 29.64 24.02
C TYR A 1135 -45.87 28.40 23.19
N GLY A 1136 -46.73 27.51 23.71
CA GLY A 1136 -46.99 26.18 23.13
C GLY A 1136 -46.18 25.07 23.80
N ARG A 1137 -46.46 23.80 23.47
CA ARG A 1137 -45.74 22.66 24.07
C ARG A 1137 -44.27 22.67 23.62
N PRO A 1138 -43.31 22.24 24.45
CA PRO A 1138 -43.44 21.64 25.78
C PRO A 1138 -43.70 22.64 26.94
N LEU A 1139 -43.76 23.95 26.69
CA LEU A 1139 -43.99 24.93 27.76
C LEU A 1139 -45.43 24.89 28.29
N THR A 1140 -45.58 25.20 29.58
CA THR A 1140 -46.89 25.32 30.26
C THR A 1140 -47.66 26.58 29.86
N LYS A 1141 -46.96 27.59 29.31
CA LYS A 1141 -47.54 28.84 28.82
C LYS A 1141 -48.36 28.60 27.56
N LYS A 1142 -49.69 28.61 27.72
CA LYS A 1142 -50.65 28.68 26.61
C LYS A 1142 -50.77 30.12 26.12
N CYS A 1143 -51.27 30.29 24.90
CA CYS A 1143 -51.57 31.61 24.35
C CYS A 1143 -52.69 32.26 25.19
N GLU A 1144 -52.55 33.56 25.51
CA GLU A 1144 -53.62 34.32 26.16
C GLU A 1144 -54.61 34.80 25.10
N ASN A 1145 -55.88 34.43 25.25
CA ASN A 1145 -56.95 34.76 24.31
C ASN A 1145 -57.11 36.27 24.13
N THR A 1146 -56.72 36.78 22.97
CA THR A 1146 -56.98 38.16 22.53
C THR A 1146 -58.15 38.21 21.54
N ASP A 1147 -59.32 37.70 21.96
CA ASP A 1147 -60.56 37.60 21.17
C ASP A 1147 -61.21 38.95 20.78
N THR A 1148 -60.48 40.08 20.83
CA THR A 1148 -60.99 41.43 20.55
C THR A 1148 -60.02 42.32 19.77
N LEU A 1149 -59.71 41.95 18.52
CA LEU A 1149 -59.28 42.86 17.42
C LEU A 1149 -59.59 42.17 16.07
N PRO A 1150 -59.90 42.90 14.98
CA PRO A 1150 -60.39 42.30 13.74
C PRO A 1150 -59.30 41.61 12.92
N SER A 1151 -59.72 40.64 12.10
CA SER A 1151 -58.87 39.75 11.31
C SER A 1151 -57.86 40.47 10.39
N PRO A 1152 -56.58 40.08 10.36
CA PRO A 1152 -55.62 40.54 9.36
C PRO A 1152 -55.91 39.96 7.96
N PRO A 1153 -55.48 40.64 6.87
CA PRO A 1153 -55.58 40.13 5.50
C PRO A 1153 -54.60 38.96 5.25
N PRO A 1154 -54.83 38.14 4.20
CA PRO A 1154 -54.04 36.94 3.97
C PRO A 1154 -52.59 37.19 3.51
N SER A 1155 -51.69 36.38 4.05
CA SER A 1155 -50.35 36.01 3.52
C SER A 1155 -49.37 37.12 3.12
N SER A 1156 -48.62 37.67 4.09
CA SER A 1156 -47.31 38.30 3.83
C SER A 1156 -46.36 38.36 5.06
N SER A 1157 -46.28 37.31 5.87
CA SER A 1157 -45.48 37.27 7.10
C SER A 1157 -43.97 37.01 6.88
N GLN A 1158 -43.34 37.70 5.92
CA GLN A 1158 -41.89 37.59 5.65
C GLN A 1158 -41.06 38.78 6.17
N ASP A 1159 -41.68 39.93 6.46
CA ASP A 1159 -40.95 41.19 6.67
C ASP A 1159 -40.25 41.35 8.03
N LEU A 1160 -40.55 40.52 9.04
CA LEU A 1160 -39.99 40.63 10.40
C LEU A 1160 -38.50 40.23 10.52
N CYS A 1161 -37.95 39.50 9.54
CA CYS A 1161 -36.54 39.06 9.54
C CYS A 1161 -35.79 39.52 8.28
N SER A 1162 -36.19 40.63 7.65
CA SER A 1162 -35.48 41.23 6.51
C SER A 1162 -34.32 42.12 6.97
N PRO A 1163 -33.06 41.88 6.55
CA PRO A 1163 -31.96 42.79 6.87
C PRO A 1163 -32.06 44.09 6.04
N LEU A 1164 -32.33 45.21 6.72
CA LEU A 1164 -32.41 46.59 6.21
C LEU A 1164 -33.45 46.86 5.10
N GLN A 1165 -34.69 47.19 5.50
CA GLN A 1165 -35.57 48.06 4.69
C GLN A 1165 -35.29 49.56 4.91
N PHE A 1166 -34.20 49.93 5.59
CA PHE A 1166 -33.79 51.32 5.80
C PHE A 1166 -32.86 51.80 4.68
N GLY A 1167 -33.43 52.54 3.72
CA GLY A 1167 -32.68 53.12 2.60
C GLY A 1167 -33.59 53.55 1.46
N TRP A 1168 -34.30 52.62 0.84
CA TRP A 1168 -35.08 52.86 -0.38
C TRP A 1168 -36.10 54.00 -0.30
N LYS A 1169 -36.81 54.16 0.83
CA LYS A 1169 -37.76 55.28 1.01
C LYS A 1169 -37.04 56.64 1.03
N ILE A 1170 -35.85 56.73 1.64
CA ILE A 1170 -35.02 57.95 1.64
C ILE A 1170 -34.41 58.19 0.26
N VAL A 1171 -33.96 57.14 -0.43
CA VAL A 1171 -33.44 57.22 -1.81
C VAL A 1171 -34.54 57.66 -2.79
N VAL A 1172 -35.77 57.15 -2.67
CA VAL A 1172 -36.90 57.57 -3.52
C VAL A 1172 -37.36 58.99 -3.23
N ILE A 1173 -37.40 59.41 -1.95
CA ILE A 1173 -37.63 60.82 -1.60
C ILE A 1173 -36.51 61.72 -2.14
N GLY A 1174 -35.25 61.28 -2.06
CA GLY A 1174 -34.08 61.97 -2.60
C GLY A 1174 -34.07 62.05 -4.13
N TYR A 1175 -34.47 61.00 -4.85
CA TYR A 1175 -34.66 61.02 -6.30
C TYR A 1175 -35.85 61.90 -6.70
N GLY A 1176 -36.95 61.90 -5.94
CA GLY A 1176 -38.10 62.77 -6.16
C GLY A 1176 -37.73 64.24 -6.01
N PHE A 1177 -37.11 64.62 -4.89
CA PHE A 1177 -36.57 65.97 -4.71
C PHE A 1177 -35.49 66.32 -5.74
N GLY A 1178 -34.60 65.37 -6.06
CA GLY A 1178 -33.55 65.54 -7.07
C GLY A 1178 -34.09 65.78 -8.48
N LEU A 1179 -35.17 65.11 -8.87
CA LEU A 1179 -35.86 65.34 -10.14
C LEU A 1179 -36.62 66.67 -10.16
N VAL A 1180 -37.26 67.07 -9.06
CA VAL A 1180 -37.97 68.36 -8.98
C VAL A 1180 -36.98 69.54 -8.98
N VAL A 1181 -35.90 69.45 -8.20
CA VAL A 1181 -34.83 70.48 -8.15
C VAL A 1181 -34.01 70.47 -9.44
N GLY A 1182 -33.62 69.31 -9.96
CA GLY A 1182 -32.93 69.18 -11.24
C GLY A 1182 -33.77 69.66 -12.44
N GLY A 1183 -35.07 69.36 -12.43
CA GLY A 1183 -36.03 69.80 -13.45
C GLY A 1183 -36.28 71.31 -13.40
N THR A 1184 -36.44 71.90 -12.22
CA THR A 1184 -36.62 73.36 -12.07
C THR A 1184 -35.33 74.13 -12.39
N ILE A 1185 -34.16 73.70 -11.91
CA ILE A 1185 -32.87 74.27 -12.31
C ILE A 1185 -32.66 74.11 -13.83
N GLY A 1186 -32.94 72.92 -14.38
CA GLY A 1186 -32.86 72.65 -15.81
C GLY A 1186 -33.74 73.59 -16.65
N HIS A 1187 -34.99 73.79 -16.23
CA HIS A 1187 -35.93 74.71 -16.89
C HIS A 1187 -35.51 76.19 -16.77
N ILE A 1188 -34.92 76.60 -15.63
CA ILE A 1188 -34.37 77.95 -15.45
C ILE A 1188 -33.13 78.17 -16.34
N VAL A 1189 -32.27 77.16 -16.47
CA VAL A 1189 -31.06 77.22 -17.31
C VAL A 1189 -31.40 77.20 -18.80
N THR A 1190 -32.32 76.34 -19.25
CA THR A 1190 -32.74 76.31 -20.66
C THR A 1190 -33.51 77.56 -21.07
N ALA A 1191 -34.33 78.12 -20.17
CA ALA A 1191 -35.01 79.40 -20.41
C ALA A 1191 -34.05 80.61 -20.47
N ARG A 1192 -32.92 80.57 -19.75
CA ARG A 1192 -31.91 81.67 -19.76
C ARG A 1192 -30.85 81.55 -20.85
N ASN A 1193 -30.57 80.35 -21.36
CA ASN A 1193 -29.49 80.11 -22.34
C ASN A 1193 -29.97 79.79 -23.77
N HIS A 1194 -31.27 79.94 -24.06
CA HIS A 1194 -31.84 79.64 -25.39
C HIS A 1194 -31.13 80.40 -26.53
N ASP A 1195 -30.89 81.70 -26.35
CA ASP A 1195 -30.21 82.57 -27.34
C ASP A 1195 -28.72 82.22 -27.54
N TRP A 1196 -28.07 81.60 -26.55
CA TRP A 1196 -26.67 81.18 -26.64
C TRP A 1196 -26.53 79.87 -27.44
N LEU A 1197 -27.44 78.92 -27.23
CA LEU A 1197 -27.51 77.67 -27.99
C LEU A 1197 -27.79 77.93 -29.48
N MET A 1198 -28.77 78.79 -29.80
CA MET A 1198 -29.15 79.13 -31.17
C MET A 1198 -28.03 79.81 -32.00
N LYS A 1199 -27.06 80.45 -31.34
CA LYS A 1199 -25.87 81.03 -32.01
C LYS A 1199 -24.75 80.02 -32.27
N THR A 1200 -24.71 78.90 -31.55
CA THR A 1200 -23.49 78.07 -31.45
C THR A 1200 -23.53 76.84 -32.35
N PHE A 1201 -24.68 76.18 -32.53
CA PHE A 1201 -24.78 74.91 -33.26
C PHE A 1201 -25.54 74.99 -34.58
N ARG A 1202 -24.88 75.57 -35.60
CA ARG A 1202 -25.42 75.66 -36.97
C ARG A 1202 -25.06 74.43 -37.81
N MET A 1203 -25.86 73.36 -37.67
CA MET A 1203 -25.78 72.18 -38.55
C MET A 1203 -25.89 72.56 -40.03
N ARG A 1204 -25.02 71.99 -40.89
CA ARG A 1204 -25.17 72.00 -42.35
C ARG A 1204 -25.01 70.58 -42.89
N GLN A 1205 -25.94 70.18 -43.75
CA GLN A 1205 -26.02 68.85 -44.35
C GLN A 1205 -25.00 68.65 -45.49
N LEU A 1206 -24.83 67.39 -45.90
CA LEU A 1206 -23.93 66.97 -46.97
C LEU A 1206 -24.35 67.48 -48.36
N VAL A 1207 -23.42 68.21 -48.99
CA VAL A 1207 -23.00 68.16 -50.40
C VAL A 1207 -23.98 67.58 -51.43
N LYS A 1208 -24.33 68.39 -52.44
CA LYS A 1208 -24.29 67.94 -53.85
C LYS A 1208 -24.00 69.07 -54.84
N ARG A 1209 -23.38 68.63 -55.95
CA ARG A 1209 -22.92 69.32 -57.19
C ARG A 1209 -24.02 70.21 -57.83
N LYS A 1210 -23.76 71.09 -58.82
CA LYS A 1210 -22.71 71.08 -59.87
C LYS A 1210 -22.61 72.43 -60.62
N ALA A 1211 -21.46 72.66 -61.28
CA ALA A 1211 -21.24 73.51 -62.46
C ALA A 1211 -21.39 75.04 -62.31
N GLY A 1212 -20.60 75.77 -63.10
CA GLY A 1212 -20.31 77.20 -63.01
C GLY A 1212 -18.82 77.41 -63.14
#